data_AF-A0A7D7BUN0-F1
#
_entry.id   AF-A0A7D7BUN0-F1
#
_cell.length_a   1.000
_cell.length_b   1.000
_cell.length_c   1.000
_cell.angle_alpha   90.00
_cell.angle_beta   90.00
_cell.angle_gamma   90.00
#
_symmetry.space_group_name_H-M   'P 1'
#
loop_
_entity.id
_entity.type
_entity.pdbx_description
1 polymer ?
#
loop_
_entity_poly.entity_id
_entity_poly.type
_entity_poly.pdbx_seq_one_letter_code
_entity_poly.pdbx_strand_id
1 'polypeptide(L)'
;MPAINKIHILGFKAFPNDFELVLEGKHLLMYGENGSGKSSIYYALHCMFQAPLKSDIGKKYFNADSEQHLKNINNLAADSKIVIDFTNNHPWIYSINKDGYNTELLGGVHPLPADINGCFINHKFIFYFFNFRNSQRINLFPVFIKDILPFCKDEHTGLHIGEMYDTITASIIKRGRHIHPDYISTIEYFNKTVKSVVEDINLYASDIYNASFKDADGNELVIRLRYDSNYDKPEEDSNEYWLRYDNIIELVKENGEIKERKSSYKKLNEPFIGLEISEKLPDGRLRKIIKPHTYFNEAKLTAIALSVRFALLNLDKPADGRFLALDDMLISLDMSNRAKVVDFLLKISDKYKIYLFTHDRAFFEHFKERIYFANKSKGVAKEDGWLFKELYKDDTPTNNPKDFNSESDIAKARKHYKEFDYPAAANYLRKAVEAMVNEIFPPKLSKQNDGAKHERLRNVLEMSFDFFSKIQGFGLADLSRLIANLNLLMNPLSHKSTETNVYKIELKEIFAIIERLSHQVQELSIEEVLPRKEKVYLYLEEDEHLTQKYEIELQQELYKYIVAGTTKVWQPEAKSTRSCTITDGVEGEYNKNEHFKGNLEKICQDIHSHKRKEYADNYLEMYQDRSGNQLSNII
;
A
#
# COMPACT_ATOMS: atom_id res chain seq x y z
N MET A 1 -21.04 11.49 -0.29
CA MET A 1 -20.39 11.85 -1.57
C MET A 1 -20.63 10.72 -2.55
N PRO A 2 -21.25 10.97 -3.71
CA PRO A 2 -21.26 10.06 -4.84
C PRO A 2 -19.86 9.51 -5.11
N ALA A 3 -19.79 8.21 -5.37
CA ALA A 3 -18.60 7.50 -5.79
C ALA A 3 -18.98 6.54 -6.92
N ILE A 4 -18.01 6.04 -7.68
CA ILE A 4 -18.33 5.13 -8.80
C ILE A 4 -19.08 3.91 -8.26
N ASN A 5 -20.24 3.64 -8.85
CA ASN A 5 -21.08 2.52 -8.50
C ASN A 5 -20.73 1.30 -9.35
N LYS A 6 -20.66 1.45 -10.67
CA LYS A 6 -20.32 0.41 -11.62
C LYS A 6 -19.53 0.94 -12.82
N ILE A 7 -18.79 0.05 -13.45
CA ILE A 7 -18.07 0.29 -14.70
C ILE A 7 -18.47 -0.81 -15.68
N HIS A 8 -19.06 -0.41 -16.80
CA HIS A 8 -19.45 -1.26 -17.92
C HIS A 8 -18.47 -1.06 -19.08
N ILE A 9 -17.96 -2.15 -19.64
CA ILE A 9 -16.98 -2.14 -20.73
C ILE A 9 -17.44 -3.11 -21.82
N LEU A 10 -17.51 -2.64 -23.06
CA LEU A 10 -17.82 -3.44 -24.24
C LEU A 10 -16.81 -3.17 -25.33
N GLY A 11 -16.22 -4.21 -25.93
CA GLY A 11 -15.40 -4.11 -27.13
C GLY A 11 -14.15 -3.23 -26.99
N PHE A 12 -13.58 -3.13 -25.78
CA PHE A 12 -12.47 -2.21 -25.46
C PHE A 12 -11.26 -2.96 -24.90
N LYS A 13 -10.09 -2.75 -25.51
CA LYS A 13 -8.81 -3.38 -25.14
C LYS A 13 -8.94 -4.87 -24.82
N ALA A 14 -8.74 -5.31 -23.59
CA ALA A 14 -8.77 -6.73 -23.22
C ALA A 14 -10.18 -7.35 -23.22
N PHE A 15 -11.25 -6.54 -23.30
CA PHE A 15 -12.65 -6.95 -23.17
C PHE A 15 -13.35 -6.98 -24.56
N PRO A 16 -13.40 -8.14 -25.24
CA PRO A 16 -14.07 -8.28 -26.54
C PRO A 16 -15.60 -8.15 -26.48
N ASN A 17 -16.21 -8.49 -25.35
CA ASN A 17 -17.66 -8.52 -25.13
C ASN A 17 -18.03 -7.75 -23.84
N ASP A 18 -19.29 -7.81 -23.44
CA ASP A 18 -19.83 -7.13 -22.26
C ASP A 18 -19.20 -7.59 -20.93
N PHE A 19 -18.61 -6.64 -20.18
CA PHE A 19 -18.05 -6.82 -18.86
C PHE A 19 -18.56 -5.72 -17.91
N GLU A 20 -19.08 -6.13 -16.75
CA GLU A 20 -19.54 -5.22 -15.69
C GLU A 20 -18.72 -5.42 -14.41
N LEU A 21 -18.13 -4.34 -13.89
CA LEU A 21 -17.47 -4.31 -12.59
C LEU A 21 -18.30 -3.46 -11.61
N VAL A 22 -18.87 -4.11 -10.60
CA VAL A 22 -19.65 -3.47 -9.54
C VAL A 22 -18.74 -3.07 -8.37
N LEU A 23 -18.77 -1.78 -8.02
CA LEU A 23 -17.96 -1.15 -6.96
C LEU A 23 -18.76 -0.68 -5.74
N GLU A 24 -20.02 -0.29 -5.91
CA GLU A 24 -20.90 0.21 -4.83
C GLU A 24 -20.26 1.35 -4.01
N GLY A 25 -19.43 2.20 -4.63
CA GLY A 25 -18.72 3.28 -3.95
C GLY A 25 -17.61 2.84 -2.98
N LYS A 26 -17.21 1.57 -2.99
CA LYS A 26 -16.10 1.03 -2.20
C LYS A 26 -14.75 1.28 -2.88
N HIS A 27 -13.67 1.15 -2.11
CA HIS A 27 -12.32 1.04 -2.67
C HIS A 27 -12.18 -0.29 -3.42
N LEU A 28 -11.27 -0.37 -4.39
CA LEU A 28 -10.95 -1.59 -5.14
C LEU A 28 -9.46 -1.88 -5.02
N LEU A 29 -9.13 -3.08 -4.57
CA LEU A 29 -7.82 -3.67 -4.72
C LEU A 29 -7.97 -4.91 -5.60
N MET A 30 -7.34 -4.90 -6.78
CA MET A 30 -7.48 -5.94 -7.79
C MET A 30 -6.14 -6.57 -8.15
N TYR A 31 -6.06 -7.88 -7.96
CA TYR A 31 -4.96 -8.73 -8.44
C TYR A 31 -5.28 -9.32 -9.81
N GLY A 32 -4.25 -9.68 -10.58
CA GLY A 32 -4.38 -10.47 -11.80
C GLY A 32 -3.06 -10.56 -12.54
N GLU A 33 -2.83 -11.59 -13.33
CA GLU A 33 -1.55 -11.77 -14.04
C GLU A 33 -1.38 -10.75 -15.18
N ASN A 34 -0.18 -10.68 -15.76
CA ASN A 34 0.06 -9.85 -16.94
C ASN A 34 -0.83 -10.32 -18.10
N GLY A 35 -1.52 -9.38 -18.76
CA GLY A 35 -2.48 -9.71 -19.83
C GLY A 35 -3.91 -10.04 -19.37
N SER A 36 -4.18 -10.14 -18.07
CA SER A 36 -5.53 -10.39 -17.51
C SER A 36 -6.57 -9.32 -17.82
N GLY A 37 -6.15 -8.09 -18.15
CA GLY A 37 -7.06 -6.98 -18.48
C GLY A 37 -7.14 -5.86 -17.45
N LYS A 38 -6.41 -5.93 -16.33
CA LYS A 38 -6.38 -4.88 -15.28
C LYS A 38 -6.11 -3.47 -15.82
N SER A 39 -5.03 -3.30 -16.56
CA SER A 39 -4.70 -2.02 -17.18
C SER A 39 -5.79 -1.55 -18.16
N SER A 40 -6.57 -2.46 -18.75
CA SER A 40 -7.70 -2.08 -19.61
C SER A 40 -8.80 -1.40 -18.80
N ILE A 41 -9.05 -1.80 -17.55
CA ILE A 41 -9.99 -1.11 -16.64
C ILE A 41 -9.44 0.27 -16.29
N TYR A 42 -8.15 0.38 -15.95
CA TYR A 42 -7.48 1.67 -15.75
C TYR A 42 -7.64 2.59 -16.98
N TYR A 43 -7.40 2.08 -18.18
CA TYR A 43 -7.55 2.85 -19.41
C TYR A 43 -9.00 3.19 -19.72
N ALA A 44 -9.96 2.37 -19.31
CA ALA A 44 -11.37 2.67 -19.47
C ALA A 44 -11.76 3.90 -18.62
N LEU A 45 -11.35 3.92 -17.34
CA LEU A 45 -11.47 5.10 -16.47
C LEU A 45 -10.76 6.31 -17.10
N HIS A 46 -9.48 6.15 -17.44
CA HIS A 46 -8.68 7.24 -18.01
C HIS A 46 -9.32 7.82 -19.28
N CYS A 47 -9.86 6.98 -20.16
CA CYS A 47 -10.55 7.42 -21.37
C CYS A 47 -11.83 8.19 -21.03
N MET A 48 -12.66 7.67 -20.11
CA MET A 48 -13.90 8.33 -19.69
C MET A 48 -13.67 9.76 -19.15
N PHE A 49 -12.67 9.95 -18.31
CA PHE A 49 -12.43 11.25 -17.66
C PHE A 49 -11.56 12.19 -18.49
N GLN A 50 -10.75 11.68 -19.42
CA GLN A 50 -9.91 12.52 -20.28
C GLN A 50 -10.59 12.91 -21.60
N ALA A 51 -11.51 12.09 -22.11
CA ALA A 51 -12.17 12.34 -23.40
C ALA A 51 -12.93 13.67 -23.49
N PRO A 52 -13.70 14.13 -22.47
CA PRO A 52 -14.37 15.43 -22.51
C PRO A 52 -13.43 16.62 -22.72
N LEU A 53 -12.14 16.44 -22.41
CA LEU A 53 -11.10 17.47 -22.46
C LEU A 53 -10.36 17.47 -23.81
N LYS A 54 -10.88 16.73 -24.79
CA LYS A 54 -10.29 16.62 -26.13
C LYS A 54 -11.25 17.17 -27.17
N SER A 55 -10.69 17.76 -28.22
CA SER A 55 -11.47 18.33 -29.33
C SER A 55 -12.38 17.31 -30.03
N ASP A 56 -11.96 16.04 -30.11
CA ASP A 56 -12.74 14.96 -30.70
C ASP A 56 -13.63 14.23 -29.70
N ILE A 57 -13.71 14.71 -28.45
CA ILE A 57 -14.43 14.09 -27.33
C ILE A 57 -14.17 12.57 -27.18
N GLY A 58 -12.97 12.13 -27.54
CA GLY A 58 -12.51 10.74 -27.47
C GLY A 58 -13.04 9.79 -28.53
N LYS A 59 -13.73 10.27 -29.58
CA LYS A 59 -14.25 9.48 -30.71
C LYS A 59 -13.18 8.56 -31.32
N LYS A 60 -11.96 9.06 -31.48
CA LYS A 60 -10.85 8.31 -32.10
C LYS A 60 -10.54 6.99 -31.40
N TYR A 61 -10.79 6.88 -30.09
CA TYR A 61 -10.52 5.66 -29.33
C TYR A 61 -11.49 4.51 -29.66
N PHE A 62 -12.64 4.81 -30.25
CA PHE A 62 -13.71 3.86 -30.55
C PHE A 62 -14.01 3.74 -32.05
N ASN A 63 -13.17 4.35 -32.89
CA ASN A 63 -13.24 4.25 -34.35
C ASN A 63 -12.11 3.36 -34.87
N ALA A 64 -12.44 2.24 -35.51
CA ALA A 64 -11.46 1.28 -36.04
C ALA A 64 -10.55 1.88 -37.14
N ASP A 65 -10.99 2.94 -37.82
CA ASP A 65 -10.19 3.62 -38.86
C ASP A 65 -9.11 4.54 -38.26
N SER A 66 -9.16 4.80 -36.95
CA SER A 66 -8.15 5.61 -36.28
C SER A 66 -6.96 4.76 -35.83
N GLU A 67 -5.74 5.15 -36.19
CA GLU A 67 -4.51 4.54 -35.66
C GLU A 67 -4.40 4.61 -34.12
N GLN A 68 -5.18 5.49 -33.49
CA GLN A 68 -5.23 5.67 -32.03
C GLN A 68 -6.34 4.84 -31.36
N HIS A 69 -7.05 3.98 -32.09
CA HIS A 69 -8.17 3.24 -31.54
C HIS A 69 -7.76 2.32 -30.38
N LEU A 70 -8.65 2.17 -29.41
CA LEU A 70 -8.51 1.29 -28.25
C LEU A 70 -9.54 0.16 -28.26
N LYS A 71 -10.25 -0.04 -29.39
CA LYS A 71 -11.13 -1.18 -29.61
C LYS A 71 -10.39 -2.50 -29.39
N ASN A 72 -11.14 -3.52 -28.96
CA ASN A 72 -10.60 -4.87 -28.84
C ASN A 72 -10.16 -5.39 -30.23
N ILE A 73 -8.91 -5.83 -30.33
CA ILE A 73 -8.30 -6.27 -31.60
C ILE A 73 -8.91 -7.56 -32.15
N ASN A 74 -9.52 -8.39 -31.30
CA ASN A 74 -10.16 -9.64 -31.69
C ASN A 74 -11.64 -9.44 -32.07
N ASN A 75 -12.17 -8.21 -31.93
CA ASN A 75 -13.55 -7.90 -32.22
C ASN A 75 -13.72 -6.44 -32.72
N LEU A 76 -12.95 -6.05 -33.74
CA LEU A 76 -12.96 -4.67 -34.27
C LEU A 76 -14.29 -4.28 -34.92
N ALA A 77 -15.02 -5.26 -35.46
CA ALA A 77 -16.31 -5.03 -36.12
C ALA A 77 -17.45 -4.75 -35.12
N ALA A 78 -17.37 -5.27 -33.89
CA ALA A 78 -18.40 -5.04 -32.89
C ALA A 78 -18.40 -3.60 -32.38
N ASP A 79 -19.55 -3.19 -31.86
CA ASP A 79 -19.64 -1.94 -31.11
C ASP A 79 -18.73 -1.96 -29.89
N SER A 80 -18.25 -0.78 -29.52
CA SER A 80 -17.38 -0.59 -28.37
C SER A 80 -17.85 0.63 -27.58
N LYS A 81 -17.97 0.47 -26.27
CA LYS A 81 -18.39 1.53 -25.36
C LYS A 81 -17.86 1.32 -23.95
N ILE A 82 -17.82 2.38 -23.18
CA ILE A 82 -17.63 2.36 -21.73
C ILE A 82 -18.79 3.13 -21.11
N VAL A 83 -19.35 2.63 -20.02
CA VAL A 83 -20.38 3.33 -19.24
C VAL A 83 -20.02 3.31 -17.75
N ILE A 84 -20.21 4.43 -17.05
CA ILE A 84 -19.95 4.58 -15.62
C ILE A 84 -21.13 5.29 -14.95
N ASP A 85 -21.61 4.71 -13.86
CA ASP A 85 -22.60 5.34 -12.98
C ASP A 85 -22.03 5.57 -11.57
N PHE A 86 -22.76 6.33 -10.77
CA PHE A 86 -22.34 6.76 -9.43
C PHE A 86 -23.40 6.44 -8.38
N THR A 87 -22.97 6.25 -7.14
CA THR A 87 -23.84 5.96 -6.00
C THR A 87 -24.67 7.17 -5.56
N ASN A 88 -25.56 6.97 -4.57
CA ASN A 88 -26.38 8.02 -3.94
C ASN A 88 -27.35 8.71 -4.91
N ASN A 89 -27.90 7.95 -5.88
CA ASN A 89 -28.80 8.46 -6.92
C ASN A 89 -28.21 9.67 -7.65
N HIS A 90 -26.89 9.65 -7.89
CA HIS A 90 -26.25 10.64 -8.72
C HIS A 90 -26.98 10.69 -10.08
N PRO A 91 -27.42 11.87 -10.54
CA PRO A 91 -28.44 11.96 -11.60
C PRO A 91 -27.94 11.61 -13.00
N TRP A 92 -26.65 11.25 -13.13
CA TRP A 92 -25.94 11.11 -14.38
C TRP A 92 -25.35 9.72 -14.58
N ILE A 93 -25.49 9.22 -15.81
CA ILE A 93 -24.74 8.10 -16.36
C ILE A 93 -23.78 8.66 -17.41
N TYR A 94 -22.52 8.26 -17.33
CA TYR A 94 -21.46 8.72 -18.20
C TYR A 94 -21.11 7.63 -19.20
N SER A 95 -21.05 7.96 -20.49
CA SER A 95 -20.76 7.00 -21.54
C SER A 95 -19.77 7.54 -22.56
N ILE A 96 -19.02 6.66 -23.20
CA ILE A 96 -18.19 7.00 -24.35
C ILE A 96 -18.20 5.85 -25.36
N ASN A 97 -18.34 6.20 -26.63
CA ASN A 97 -18.35 5.28 -27.76
C ASN A 97 -17.82 5.98 -29.04
N LYS A 98 -18.11 5.43 -30.23
CA LYS A 98 -17.69 6.00 -31.53
C LYS A 98 -18.22 7.41 -31.81
N ASP A 99 -19.34 7.78 -31.19
CA ASP A 99 -19.97 9.10 -31.29
C ASP A 99 -19.37 10.09 -30.28
N GLY A 100 -18.47 9.61 -29.42
CA GLY A 100 -17.73 10.39 -28.43
C GLY A 100 -18.29 10.26 -27.03
N TYR A 101 -17.75 11.10 -26.15
CA TYR A 101 -18.23 11.23 -24.78
C TYR A 101 -19.67 11.79 -24.74
N ASN A 102 -20.53 11.18 -23.93
CA ASN A 102 -21.90 11.61 -23.74
C ASN A 102 -22.37 11.40 -22.29
N THR A 103 -23.33 12.21 -21.85
CA THR A 103 -23.99 12.06 -20.55
C THR A 103 -25.48 11.83 -20.73
N GLU A 104 -26.01 10.84 -20.02
CA GLU A 104 -27.43 10.59 -19.95
C GLU A 104 -27.95 10.99 -18.57
N LEU A 105 -29.14 11.58 -18.59
CA LEU A 105 -29.69 12.27 -17.44
C LEU A 105 -31.03 11.69 -17.01
N LEU A 106 -31.20 11.58 -15.70
CA LEU A 106 -32.51 11.45 -15.08
C LEU A 106 -33.17 12.85 -14.89
N GLY A 107 -33.65 13.49 -15.98
CA GLY A 107 -34.52 14.72 -16.01
C GLY A 107 -33.98 16.18 -15.90
N GLY A 108 -33.33 16.79 -16.92
CA GLY A 108 -32.85 18.22 -16.99
C GLY A 108 -31.33 18.63 -16.76
N VAL A 109 -30.70 19.31 -17.74
CA VAL A 109 -29.24 19.49 -18.06
C VAL A 109 -28.18 19.89 -16.96
N HIS A 110 -26.98 19.26 -17.07
CA HIS A 110 -25.59 19.34 -16.48
C HIS A 110 -25.25 19.07 -14.97
N PRO A 111 -24.05 18.52 -14.60
CA PRO A 111 -22.69 19.01 -14.96
C PRO A 111 -21.71 17.95 -15.55
N LEU A 112 -20.60 18.46 -16.10
CA LEU A 112 -19.51 17.72 -16.76
C LEU A 112 -18.80 16.78 -15.76
N PRO A 113 -18.21 15.66 -16.20
CA PRO A 113 -17.31 14.84 -15.40
C PRO A 113 -15.99 15.57 -15.04
N ALA A 114 -15.76 16.78 -15.55
CA ALA A 114 -14.57 17.60 -15.29
C ALA A 114 -14.46 18.06 -13.82
N ASP A 115 -15.58 18.16 -13.10
CA ASP A 115 -15.56 18.49 -11.67
C ASP A 115 -15.28 17.24 -10.80
N ILE A 116 -15.31 16.04 -11.39
CA ILE A 116 -14.92 14.78 -10.76
C ILE A 116 -13.41 14.61 -10.92
N ASN A 117 -12.68 14.84 -9.83
CA ASN A 117 -11.22 14.85 -9.85
C ASN A 117 -10.64 13.44 -9.68
N GLY A 118 -10.27 12.81 -10.80
CA GLY A 118 -9.57 11.53 -10.85
C GLY A 118 -8.05 11.71 -10.94
N CYS A 119 -7.30 11.08 -10.04
CA CYS A 119 -5.84 11.04 -10.10
C CYS A 119 -5.37 9.71 -10.70
N PHE A 120 -4.69 9.79 -11.84
CA PHE A 120 -4.19 8.63 -12.58
C PHE A 120 -2.68 8.49 -12.42
N ILE A 121 -2.21 7.31 -12.03
CA ILE A 121 -0.79 6.95 -11.93
C ILE A 121 -0.58 5.53 -12.46
N ASN A 122 0.41 5.36 -13.33
CA ASN A 122 0.86 4.05 -13.79
C ASN A 122 2.40 3.97 -13.77
N HIS A 123 2.96 2.79 -14.02
CA HIS A 123 4.41 2.60 -14.08
C HIS A 123 5.12 3.54 -15.09
N LYS A 124 4.47 3.91 -16.20
CA LYS A 124 5.07 4.81 -17.20
C LYS A 124 5.24 6.23 -16.66
N PHE A 125 4.26 6.74 -15.92
CA PHE A 125 4.34 8.04 -15.27
C PHE A 125 5.58 8.14 -14.37
N ILE A 126 5.80 7.13 -13.52
CA ILE A 126 6.96 7.06 -12.61
C ILE A 126 8.26 6.94 -13.41
N PHE A 127 8.27 6.08 -14.43
CA PHE A 127 9.45 5.89 -15.29
C PHE A 127 9.89 7.19 -15.99
N TYR A 128 8.95 7.95 -16.58
CA TYR A 128 9.29 9.19 -17.29
C TYR A 128 9.75 10.32 -16.36
N PHE A 129 9.50 10.21 -15.05
CA PHE A 129 9.99 11.18 -14.08
C PHE A 129 11.52 11.16 -13.91
N PHE A 130 12.18 10.04 -14.24
CA PHE A 130 13.63 9.88 -14.03
C PHE A 130 14.39 9.19 -15.16
N ASN A 131 13.74 8.84 -16.28
CA ASN A 131 14.40 8.27 -17.45
C ASN A 131 15.22 9.33 -18.23
N PHE A 132 16.33 9.77 -17.65
CA PHE A 132 17.25 10.75 -18.20
C PHE A 132 18.68 10.22 -18.21
N ARG A 133 19.45 10.58 -19.25
CA ARG A 133 20.89 10.27 -19.28
C ARG A 133 21.63 11.16 -18.28
N ASN A 134 22.76 10.70 -17.78
CA ASN A 134 23.64 11.51 -16.92
C ASN A 134 24.04 12.86 -17.56
N SER A 135 24.12 12.94 -18.88
CA SER A 135 24.42 14.19 -19.60
C SER A 135 23.24 15.18 -19.63
N GLN A 136 22.03 14.75 -19.26
CA GLN A 136 20.81 15.54 -19.34
C GLN A 136 20.41 16.07 -17.96
N ARG A 137 19.72 17.21 -17.94
CA ARG A 137 18.96 17.64 -16.77
C ARG A 137 17.57 17.02 -16.84
N ILE A 138 16.94 16.86 -15.67
CA ILE A 138 15.57 16.36 -15.55
C ILE A 138 14.63 17.46 -16.07
N ASN A 139 13.99 17.21 -17.21
CA ASN A 139 12.90 18.04 -17.73
C ASN A 139 11.57 17.32 -17.52
N LEU A 140 10.75 17.83 -16.59
CA LEU A 140 9.44 17.25 -16.29
C LEU A 140 8.31 17.82 -17.15
N PHE A 141 8.56 18.82 -18.00
CA PHE A 141 7.50 19.41 -18.83
C PHE A 141 6.73 18.38 -19.68
N PRO A 142 7.37 17.38 -20.31
CA PRO A 142 6.66 16.32 -21.04
C PRO A 142 5.74 15.47 -20.16
N VAL A 143 6.11 15.24 -18.90
CA VAL A 143 5.26 14.52 -17.94
C VAL A 143 4.09 15.39 -17.52
N PHE A 144 4.35 16.68 -17.27
CA PHE A 144 3.34 17.63 -16.87
C PHE A 144 2.26 17.77 -17.94
N ILE A 145 2.65 17.99 -19.20
CA ILE A 145 1.68 18.22 -20.27
C ILE A 145 0.84 16.99 -20.59
N LYS A 146 1.38 15.79 -20.33
CA LYS A 146 0.71 14.54 -20.64
C LYS A 146 -0.20 14.06 -19.50
N ASP A 147 0.28 14.11 -18.27
CA ASP A 147 -0.30 13.37 -17.15
C ASP A 147 -0.76 14.26 -15.98
N ILE A 148 -0.40 15.57 -15.96
CA ILE A 148 -0.74 16.50 -14.88
C ILE A 148 -1.66 17.64 -15.36
N LEU A 149 -1.16 18.51 -16.24
CA LEU A 149 -1.84 19.72 -16.72
C LEU A 149 -3.18 19.47 -17.43
N PRO A 150 -3.43 18.31 -18.09
CA PRO A 150 -4.76 17.99 -18.60
C PRO A 150 -5.82 17.88 -17.51
N PHE A 151 -5.45 17.72 -16.24
CA PHE A 151 -6.37 17.60 -15.10
C PHE A 151 -6.38 18.86 -14.22
N CYS A 152 -5.69 19.92 -14.63
CA CYS A 152 -5.66 21.21 -13.93
C CYS A 152 -6.59 22.18 -14.66
N LYS A 153 -7.75 22.46 -14.08
CA LYS A 153 -8.73 23.42 -14.60
C LYS A 153 -8.37 24.83 -14.15
N ASP A 154 -8.39 25.76 -15.10
CA ASP A 154 -8.30 27.19 -14.81
C ASP A 154 -9.71 27.78 -14.69
N GLU A 155 -10.06 28.30 -13.51
CA GLU A 155 -11.41 28.81 -13.24
C GLU A 155 -11.73 30.08 -14.03
N HIS A 156 -10.73 30.83 -14.47
CA HIS A 156 -10.94 32.07 -15.22
C HIS A 156 -11.32 31.81 -16.68
N THR A 157 -10.64 30.89 -17.37
CA THR A 157 -10.98 30.53 -18.74
C THR A 157 -12.00 29.39 -18.84
N GLY A 158 -12.19 28.61 -17.78
CA GLY A 158 -12.98 27.39 -17.78
C GLY A 158 -12.35 26.22 -18.53
N LEU A 159 -11.11 26.37 -19.00
CA LEU A 159 -10.36 25.36 -19.76
C LEU A 159 -9.35 24.64 -18.86
N HIS A 160 -9.02 23.40 -19.18
CA HIS A 160 -7.84 22.76 -18.60
C HIS A 160 -6.57 23.31 -19.23
N ILE A 161 -5.51 23.38 -18.44
CA ILE A 161 -4.21 23.93 -18.89
C ILE A 161 -3.66 23.13 -20.08
N GLY A 162 -3.90 21.81 -20.12
CA GLY A 162 -3.57 20.99 -21.28
C GLY A 162 -4.27 21.43 -22.58
N GLU A 163 -5.54 21.82 -22.50
CA GLU A 163 -6.32 22.30 -23.67
C GLU A 163 -5.79 23.64 -24.19
N MET A 164 -5.33 24.51 -23.28
CA MET A 164 -4.66 25.76 -23.65
C MET A 164 -3.40 25.48 -24.47
N TYR A 165 -2.57 24.52 -24.03
CA TYR A 165 -1.36 24.13 -24.76
C TYR A 165 -1.67 23.54 -26.14
N ASP A 166 -2.66 22.65 -26.23
CA ASP A 166 -3.11 22.09 -27.51
C ASP A 166 -3.56 23.21 -28.46
N THR A 167 -4.29 24.20 -27.95
CA THR A 167 -4.73 25.37 -28.74
C THR A 167 -3.55 26.20 -29.24
N ILE A 168 -2.57 26.49 -28.37
CA ILE A 168 -1.37 27.24 -28.71
C ILE A 168 -0.54 26.51 -29.77
N THR A 169 -0.37 25.19 -29.62
CA THR A 169 0.49 24.38 -30.49
C THR A 169 -0.17 24.02 -31.83
N ALA A 170 -1.50 23.92 -31.88
CA ALA A 170 -2.23 23.59 -33.09
C ALA A 170 -2.16 24.68 -34.16
N SER A 171 -2.11 25.96 -33.78
CA SER A 171 -2.14 27.07 -34.75
C SER A 171 -1.50 28.35 -34.23
N ILE A 172 -0.48 28.83 -34.95
CA ILE A 172 0.18 30.11 -34.67
C ILE A 172 -0.67 31.25 -35.25
N ILE A 173 -1.14 32.17 -34.41
CA ILE A 173 -1.97 33.31 -34.85
C ILE A 173 -1.06 34.45 -35.34
N LYS A 174 -1.25 34.86 -36.61
CA LYS A 174 -0.43 35.87 -37.29
C LYS A 174 -1.27 37.02 -37.82
N ARG A 175 -0.69 38.22 -37.87
CA ARG A 175 -1.20 39.41 -38.58
C ARG A 175 -0.18 39.82 -39.66
N GLY A 176 -0.39 39.35 -40.89
CA GLY A 176 0.58 39.50 -41.98
C GLY A 176 1.86 38.70 -41.70
N ARG A 177 3.03 39.36 -41.73
CA ARG A 177 4.34 38.74 -41.41
C ARG A 177 4.65 38.71 -39.91
N HIS A 178 3.84 39.37 -39.08
CA HIS A 178 4.05 39.47 -37.63
C HIS A 178 3.11 38.54 -36.87
N ILE A 179 3.51 38.17 -35.65
CA ILE A 179 2.67 37.41 -34.72
C ILE A 179 1.60 38.34 -34.17
N HIS A 180 0.38 37.84 -34.00
CA HIS A 180 -0.68 38.63 -33.39
C HIS A 180 -0.36 38.86 -31.90
N PRO A 181 -0.47 40.09 -31.36
CA PRO A 181 -0.22 40.36 -29.93
C PRO A 181 -0.98 39.42 -29.00
N ASP A 182 -2.26 39.13 -29.31
CA ASP A 182 -3.09 38.19 -28.55
C ASP A 182 -2.46 36.80 -28.42
N TYR A 183 -1.74 36.31 -29.43
CA TYR A 183 -1.06 35.01 -29.35
C TYR A 183 0.05 35.02 -28.28
N ILE A 184 0.79 36.13 -28.20
CA ILE A 184 1.83 36.31 -27.19
C ILE A 184 1.18 36.39 -25.81
N SER A 185 0.09 37.14 -25.67
CA SER A 185 -0.69 37.21 -24.43
C SER A 185 -1.24 35.85 -23.99
N THR A 186 -1.71 35.02 -24.92
CA THR A 186 -2.16 33.65 -24.63
C THR A 186 -1.02 32.78 -24.13
N ILE A 187 0.18 32.87 -24.73
CA ILE A 187 1.38 32.16 -24.26
C ILE A 187 1.77 32.64 -22.85
N GLU A 188 1.77 33.95 -22.60
CA GLU A 188 2.07 34.51 -21.29
C GLU A 188 1.08 34.05 -20.22
N TYR A 189 -0.21 34.02 -20.54
CA TYR A 189 -1.24 33.52 -19.65
C TYR A 189 -1.02 32.04 -19.32
N PHE A 190 -0.84 31.19 -20.34
CA PHE A 190 -0.52 29.77 -20.16
C PHE A 190 0.68 29.57 -19.24
N ASN A 191 1.78 30.31 -19.47
CA ASN A 191 2.98 30.20 -18.64
C ASN A 191 2.71 30.56 -17.17
N LYS A 192 1.91 31.61 -16.92
CA LYS A 192 1.52 32.02 -15.56
C LYS A 192 0.66 30.94 -14.87
N THR A 193 -0.28 30.34 -15.59
CA THR A 193 -1.12 29.28 -15.02
C THR A 193 -0.32 28.02 -14.71
N VAL A 194 0.59 27.60 -15.60
CA VAL A 194 1.53 26.48 -15.33
C VAL A 194 2.43 26.80 -14.14
N LYS A 195 2.93 28.04 -14.04
CA LYS A 195 3.73 28.49 -12.91
C LYS A 195 2.97 28.39 -11.58
N SER A 196 1.69 28.77 -11.54
CA SER A 196 0.84 28.60 -10.35
C SER A 196 0.76 27.14 -9.91
N VAL A 197 0.53 26.21 -10.84
CA VAL A 197 0.49 24.76 -10.52
C VAL A 197 1.84 24.28 -9.97
N VAL A 198 2.95 24.74 -10.55
CA VAL A 198 4.30 24.43 -10.06
C VAL A 198 4.55 24.98 -8.66
N GLU A 199 4.07 26.18 -8.38
CA GLU A 199 4.15 26.81 -7.06
C GLU A 199 3.31 26.05 -6.02
N ASP A 200 2.08 25.63 -6.38
CA ASP A 200 1.24 24.80 -5.51
C ASP A 200 1.91 23.47 -5.16
N ILE A 201 2.55 22.82 -6.12
CA ILE A 201 3.33 21.60 -5.86
C ILE A 201 4.47 21.89 -4.89
N ASN A 202 5.18 23.00 -5.07
CA ASN A 202 6.32 23.38 -4.23
C ASN A 202 5.91 23.63 -2.77
N LEU A 203 4.65 23.99 -2.50
CA LEU A 203 4.15 24.16 -1.14
C LEU A 203 4.10 22.83 -0.38
N TYR A 204 3.77 21.71 -1.04
CA TYR A 204 3.42 20.46 -0.36
C TYR A 204 4.36 19.29 -0.63
N ALA A 205 5.09 19.27 -1.76
CA ALA A 205 5.85 18.09 -2.18
C ALA A 205 6.92 17.67 -1.16
N SER A 206 7.63 18.64 -0.56
CA SER A 206 8.64 18.37 0.46
C SER A 206 8.02 17.77 1.72
N ASP A 207 6.90 18.34 2.19
CA ASP A 207 6.22 17.90 3.41
C ASP A 207 5.64 16.49 3.25
N ILE A 208 5.03 16.20 2.10
CA ILE A 208 4.52 14.86 1.78
C ILE A 208 5.66 13.84 1.79
N TYR A 209 6.78 14.15 1.13
CA TYR A 209 7.96 13.28 1.12
C TYR A 209 8.48 13.03 2.53
N ASN A 210 8.73 14.10 3.28
CA ASN A 210 9.36 14.02 4.59
C ASN A 210 8.48 13.33 5.63
N ALA A 211 7.15 13.50 5.54
CA ALA A 211 6.19 12.89 6.47
C ALA A 211 5.83 11.44 6.11
N SER A 212 5.82 11.08 4.82
CA SER A 212 5.23 9.80 4.36
C SER A 212 6.24 8.83 3.77
N PHE A 213 7.34 9.32 3.18
CA PHE A 213 8.24 8.48 2.38
C PHE A 213 9.69 8.46 2.86
N LYS A 214 10.10 9.42 3.69
CA LYS A 214 11.45 9.50 4.26
C LYS A 214 11.84 8.21 4.99
N ASP A 215 13.11 7.81 4.89
CA ASP A 215 13.68 6.75 5.73
C ASP A 215 13.90 7.26 7.15
N ALA A 216 13.86 6.38 8.15
CA ALA A 216 14.04 6.77 9.56
C ALA A 216 15.36 7.51 9.78
N ASP A 217 16.44 6.99 9.18
CA ASP A 217 17.79 7.57 9.25
C ASP A 217 18.09 8.54 8.09
N GLY A 218 17.09 8.86 7.26
CA GLY A 218 17.24 9.69 6.09
C GLY A 218 17.18 11.19 6.42
N ASN A 219 18.04 11.97 5.75
CA ASN A 219 17.93 13.44 5.76
C ASN A 219 16.60 13.90 5.13
N GLU A 220 16.08 15.02 5.62
CA GLU A 220 14.94 15.69 4.99
C GLU A 220 15.32 16.17 3.59
N LEU A 221 14.40 16.02 2.64
CA LEU A 221 14.55 16.57 1.30
C LEU A 221 13.74 17.84 1.14
N VAL A 222 14.36 18.84 0.51
CA VAL A 222 13.68 20.00 -0.05
C VAL A 222 13.56 19.75 -1.56
N ILE A 223 12.33 19.51 -1.99
CA ILE A 223 11.96 19.25 -3.39
C ILE A 223 11.39 20.54 -3.97
N ARG A 224 12.01 21.04 -5.05
CA ARG A 224 11.57 22.24 -5.75
C ARG A 224 11.50 22.00 -7.25
N LEU A 225 10.38 22.37 -7.84
CA LEU A 225 10.17 22.46 -9.27
C LEU A 225 10.37 23.91 -9.73
N ARG A 226 11.02 24.07 -10.90
CA ARG A 226 11.35 25.38 -11.45
C ARG A 226 10.72 25.57 -12.82
N TYR A 227 9.92 26.63 -12.97
CA TYR A 227 9.26 27.05 -14.22
C TYR A 227 9.20 28.59 -14.29
N ASP A 228 10.37 29.21 -14.38
CA ASP A 228 10.53 30.67 -14.35
C ASP A 228 10.49 31.30 -15.74
N SER A 229 10.34 32.62 -15.80
CA SER A 229 10.50 33.37 -17.03
C SER A 229 11.89 33.15 -17.63
N ASN A 230 11.98 33.10 -18.96
CA ASN A 230 13.25 32.95 -19.68
C ASN A 230 14.21 34.14 -19.48
N TYR A 231 13.73 35.25 -18.92
CA TYR A 231 14.53 36.43 -18.56
C TYR A 231 15.09 36.37 -17.13
N ASP A 232 14.45 35.60 -16.24
CA ASP A 232 14.79 35.54 -14.81
C ASP A 232 15.68 34.34 -14.46
N LYS A 233 16.18 33.61 -15.47
CA LYS A 233 17.06 32.45 -15.30
C LYS A 233 18.53 32.88 -15.13
N PRO A 234 19.36 32.07 -14.45
CA PRO A 234 20.80 32.32 -14.37
C PRO A 234 21.43 32.44 -15.77
N GLU A 235 22.40 33.34 -15.95
CA GLU A 235 23.05 33.57 -17.25
C GLU A 235 23.67 32.29 -17.83
N GLU A 236 24.19 31.42 -16.96
CA GLU A 236 24.82 30.14 -17.33
C GLU A 236 23.81 29.00 -17.63
N ASP A 237 22.52 29.19 -17.35
CA ASP A 237 21.50 28.16 -17.58
C ASP A 237 20.95 28.26 -19.00
N SER A 238 21.34 27.35 -19.90
CA SER A 238 20.89 27.36 -21.29
C SER A 238 19.44 26.90 -21.50
N ASN A 239 18.74 26.44 -20.45
CA ASN A 239 17.38 25.93 -20.60
C ASN A 239 16.36 27.06 -20.77
N GLU A 240 15.34 26.81 -21.60
CA GLU A 240 14.21 27.71 -21.76
C GLU A 240 13.02 27.14 -20.98
N TYR A 241 12.69 27.75 -19.86
CA TYR A 241 11.65 27.31 -18.95
C TYR A 241 10.26 27.60 -19.53
N TRP A 242 9.93 28.87 -19.76
CA TRP A 242 8.63 29.26 -20.31
C TRP A 242 8.49 28.89 -21.78
N LEU A 243 7.26 28.54 -22.16
CA LEU A 243 6.86 28.44 -23.55
C LEU A 243 7.00 29.81 -24.22
N ARG A 244 7.65 29.86 -25.38
CA ARG A 244 7.88 31.08 -26.12
C ARG A 244 7.93 30.78 -27.61
N TYR A 245 7.37 31.69 -28.39
CA TYR A 245 7.53 31.70 -29.83
C TYR A 245 8.59 32.73 -30.25
N ASP A 246 9.81 32.28 -30.52
CA ASP A 246 10.91 33.16 -30.92
C ASP A 246 11.95 32.46 -31.82
N ASN A 247 12.99 33.19 -32.22
CA ASN A 247 14.14 32.62 -32.92
C ASN A 247 14.89 31.66 -31.98
N ILE A 248 15.12 30.44 -32.43
CA ILE A 248 15.93 29.47 -31.70
C ILE A 248 17.43 29.67 -31.95
N ILE A 249 18.23 29.22 -30.99
CA ILE A 249 19.69 29.13 -31.12
C ILE A 249 20.04 27.82 -31.82
N GLU A 250 20.77 27.91 -32.92
CA GLU A 250 21.28 26.77 -33.69
C GLU A 250 22.80 26.73 -33.58
N LEU A 251 23.35 25.52 -33.44
CA LEU A 251 24.80 25.29 -33.48
C LEU A 251 25.22 25.08 -34.94
N VAL A 252 25.94 26.05 -35.50
CA VAL A 252 26.40 26.03 -36.88
C VAL A 252 27.91 25.84 -36.91
N LYS A 253 28.41 24.93 -37.75
CA LYS A 253 29.84 24.81 -38.02
C LYS A 253 30.26 25.88 -39.02
N GLU A 254 31.00 26.89 -38.56
CA GLU A 254 31.63 27.92 -39.40
C GLU A 254 33.14 27.78 -39.29
N ASN A 255 33.82 27.56 -40.42
CA ASN A 255 35.29 27.41 -40.50
C ASN A 255 35.88 26.34 -39.56
N GLY A 256 35.13 25.27 -39.27
CA GLY A 256 35.56 24.17 -38.40
C GLY A 256 35.23 24.36 -36.92
N GLU A 257 34.80 25.56 -36.50
CA GLU A 257 34.36 25.85 -35.15
C GLU A 257 32.84 25.77 -35.03
N ILE A 258 32.34 25.26 -33.91
CA ILE A 258 30.90 25.25 -33.60
C ILE A 258 30.55 26.62 -32.99
N LYS A 259 29.66 27.38 -33.65
CA LYS A 259 29.18 28.68 -33.17
C LYS A 259 27.67 28.67 -32.98
N GLU A 260 27.21 29.35 -31.94
CA GLU A 260 25.80 29.59 -31.70
C GLU A 260 25.30 30.74 -32.58
N ARG A 261 24.24 30.50 -33.35
CA ARG A 261 23.60 31.50 -34.20
C ARG A 261 22.10 31.50 -33.98
N LYS A 262 21.48 32.68 -33.93
CA LYS A 262 20.02 32.79 -33.98
C LYS A 262 19.51 32.42 -35.37
N SER A 263 18.59 31.47 -35.41
CA SER A 263 17.86 31.08 -36.62
C SER A 263 17.14 32.26 -37.27
N SER A 264 16.95 32.20 -38.58
CA SER A 264 16.19 33.21 -39.35
C SER A 264 14.67 33.06 -39.22
N TYR A 265 14.20 31.90 -38.73
CA TYR A 265 12.79 31.59 -38.52
C TYR A 265 12.46 31.55 -37.03
N LYS A 266 11.17 31.69 -36.72
CA LYS A 266 10.66 31.57 -35.34
C LYS A 266 9.88 30.28 -35.17
N LYS A 267 10.04 29.62 -34.04
CA LYS A 267 9.23 28.47 -33.65
C LYS A 267 8.92 28.51 -32.15
N LEU A 268 7.96 27.68 -31.73
CA LEU A 268 7.79 27.37 -30.33
C LEU A 268 9.02 26.59 -29.85
N ASN A 269 9.51 26.95 -28.68
CA ASN A 269 10.54 26.18 -28.00
C ASN A 269 9.96 24.93 -27.31
N GLU A 270 10.85 24.13 -26.73
CA GLU A 270 10.48 23.05 -25.81
C GLU A 270 10.61 23.57 -24.37
N PRO A 271 9.50 23.80 -23.66
CA PRO A 271 9.54 24.32 -22.31
C PRO A 271 10.23 23.35 -21.34
N PHE A 272 10.75 23.90 -20.26
CA PHE A 272 11.55 23.16 -19.29
C PHE A 272 10.99 23.31 -17.87
N ILE A 273 10.60 22.19 -17.24
CA ILE A 273 10.32 22.14 -15.79
C ILE A 273 11.46 21.40 -15.12
N GLY A 274 12.30 22.13 -14.39
CA GLY A 274 13.46 21.57 -13.71
C GLY A 274 13.10 20.99 -12.35
N LEU A 275 13.63 19.81 -12.03
CA LEU A 275 13.59 19.24 -10.68
C LEU A 275 14.89 19.57 -9.93
N GLU A 276 14.76 20.33 -8.84
CA GLU A 276 15.85 20.68 -7.93
C GLU A 276 15.63 20.03 -6.58
N ILE A 277 16.64 19.31 -6.07
CA ILE A 277 16.56 18.64 -4.77
C ILE A 277 17.74 19.07 -3.91
N SER A 278 17.47 19.34 -2.65
CA SER A 278 18.51 19.56 -1.64
C SER A 278 18.26 18.69 -0.41
N GLU A 279 19.32 18.19 0.19
CA GLU A 279 19.28 17.48 1.47
C GLU A 279 19.55 18.46 2.61
N LYS A 280 18.71 18.44 3.63
CA LYS A 280 18.94 19.19 4.86
C LYS A 280 19.83 18.39 5.80
N LEU A 281 21.01 18.91 6.06
CA LEU A 281 22.01 18.32 6.94
C LEU A 281 21.65 18.54 8.42
N PRO A 282 22.23 17.77 9.35
CA PRO A 282 21.97 17.92 10.80
C PRO A 282 22.30 19.32 11.35
N ASP A 283 23.23 20.03 10.73
CA ASP A 283 23.60 21.41 11.07
C ASP A 283 22.64 22.46 10.47
N GLY A 284 21.57 22.02 9.81
CA GLY A 284 20.56 22.86 9.16
C GLY A 284 20.93 23.35 7.77
N ARG A 285 22.15 23.08 7.27
CA ARG A 285 22.57 23.50 5.92
C ARG A 285 21.90 22.66 4.84
N LEU A 286 21.64 23.29 3.70
CA LEU A 286 21.10 22.61 2.51
C LEU A 286 22.24 22.22 1.56
N ARG A 287 22.39 20.91 1.31
CA ARG A 287 23.29 20.38 0.28
C ARG A 287 22.51 20.14 -1.00
N LYS A 288 22.79 20.93 -2.04
CA LYS A 288 22.16 20.75 -3.37
C LYS A 288 22.62 19.45 -4.01
N ILE A 289 21.67 18.64 -4.48
CA ILE A 289 21.92 17.44 -5.28
C ILE A 289 21.83 17.81 -6.76
N ILE A 290 22.98 17.85 -7.43
CA ILE A 290 23.09 18.37 -8.81
C ILE A 290 22.33 17.47 -9.81
N LYS A 291 22.44 16.14 -9.66
CA LYS A 291 21.80 15.17 -10.55
C LYS A 291 21.06 14.09 -9.76
N PRO A 292 19.80 14.36 -9.38
CA PRO A 292 19.03 13.42 -8.56
C PRO A 292 18.90 12.03 -9.18
N HIS A 293 18.66 11.94 -10.50
CA HIS A 293 18.46 10.69 -11.24
C HIS A 293 19.69 9.76 -11.26
N THR A 294 20.91 10.26 -11.02
CA THR A 294 22.12 9.43 -10.88
C THR A 294 22.53 9.23 -9.42
N TYR A 295 22.08 10.10 -8.52
CA TYR A 295 22.48 10.11 -7.11
C TYR A 295 21.59 9.21 -6.25
N PHE A 296 20.29 9.23 -6.49
CA PHE A 296 19.31 8.45 -5.73
C PHE A 296 19.01 7.11 -6.40
N ASN A 297 18.67 6.12 -5.57
CA ASN A 297 18.13 4.85 -6.05
C ASN A 297 16.70 5.02 -6.57
N GLU A 298 16.21 4.02 -7.31
CA GLU A 298 14.88 4.04 -7.92
C GLU A 298 13.76 4.21 -6.88
N ALA A 299 13.93 3.66 -5.67
CA ALA A 299 12.94 3.79 -4.62
C ALA A 299 12.74 5.23 -4.14
N LYS A 300 13.84 5.93 -3.87
CA LYS A 300 13.80 7.34 -3.45
C LYS A 300 13.33 8.25 -4.57
N LEU A 301 13.73 7.96 -5.81
CA LEU A 301 13.21 8.65 -6.99
C LEU A 301 11.68 8.46 -7.11
N THR A 302 11.19 7.23 -7.03
CA THR A 302 9.75 6.93 -7.06
C THR A 302 9.00 7.69 -5.96
N ALA A 303 9.51 7.70 -4.73
CA ALA A 303 8.94 8.48 -3.63
C ALA A 303 8.86 9.99 -3.95
N ILE A 304 9.89 10.57 -4.57
CA ILE A 304 9.88 11.97 -5.01
C ILE A 304 8.80 12.20 -6.08
N ALA A 305 8.70 11.34 -7.09
CA ALA A 305 7.67 11.46 -8.14
C ALA A 305 6.25 11.37 -7.56
N LEU A 306 6.02 10.44 -6.63
CA LEU A 306 4.76 10.31 -5.93
C LEU A 306 4.46 11.54 -5.07
N SER A 307 5.46 12.10 -4.39
CA SER A 307 5.29 13.31 -3.58
C SER A 307 4.90 14.52 -4.44
N VAL A 308 5.56 14.69 -5.60
CA VAL A 308 5.19 15.71 -6.59
C VAL A 308 3.77 15.51 -7.10
N ARG A 309 3.39 14.26 -7.41
CA ARG A 309 2.04 13.96 -7.91
C ARG A 309 0.97 14.17 -6.85
N PHE A 310 1.23 13.74 -5.62
CA PHE A 310 0.29 13.84 -4.50
C PHE A 310 0.17 15.25 -3.92
N ALA A 311 1.14 16.14 -4.17
CA ALA A 311 1.05 17.55 -3.80
C ALA A 311 -0.16 18.28 -4.43
N LEU A 312 -0.69 17.76 -5.54
CA LEU A 312 -1.88 18.29 -6.21
C LEU A 312 -3.20 17.72 -5.67
N LEU A 313 -3.15 16.78 -4.73
CA LEU A 313 -4.38 16.28 -4.10
C LEU A 313 -4.92 17.34 -3.15
N ASN A 314 -6.20 17.68 -3.31
CA ASN A 314 -6.89 18.57 -2.39
C ASN A 314 -7.33 17.77 -1.16
N LEU A 315 -6.53 17.82 -0.11
CA LEU A 315 -6.81 17.10 1.14
C LEU A 315 -7.71 17.89 2.11
N ASP A 316 -7.95 19.18 1.87
CA ASP A 316 -8.63 20.06 2.83
C ASP A 316 -10.13 20.21 2.57
N LYS A 317 -10.54 20.18 1.29
CA LYS A 317 -11.95 20.30 0.90
C LYS A 317 -12.37 19.03 0.19
N PRO A 318 -13.13 18.11 0.80
CA PRO A 318 -13.63 16.94 0.08
C PRO A 318 -14.62 17.37 -1.02
N ALA A 319 -14.59 16.68 -2.15
CA ALA A 319 -15.57 16.86 -3.24
C ALA A 319 -16.02 15.50 -3.76
N ASP A 320 -17.19 15.52 -4.41
CA ASP A 320 -17.84 14.33 -4.91
C ASP A 320 -17.06 13.62 -6.02
N GLY A 321 -17.11 12.29 -6.04
CA GLY A 321 -16.55 11.46 -7.10
C GLY A 321 -15.03 11.30 -7.12
N ARG A 322 -14.29 11.81 -6.14
CA ARG A 322 -12.82 11.74 -6.11
C ARG A 322 -12.26 10.32 -6.01
N PHE A 323 -11.32 9.98 -6.88
CA PHE A 323 -10.63 8.70 -6.82
C PHE A 323 -9.17 8.77 -7.30
N LEU A 324 -8.39 7.78 -6.90
CA LEU A 324 -7.06 7.45 -7.42
C LEU A 324 -7.17 6.13 -8.20
N ALA A 325 -6.76 6.13 -9.45
CA ALA A 325 -6.57 4.93 -10.24
C ALA A 325 -5.06 4.65 -10.37
N LEU A 326 -4.62 3.52 -9.84
CA LEU A 326 -3.21 3.17 -9.65
C LEU A 326 -2.92 1.84 -10.35
N ASP A 327 -2.23 1.87 -11.49
CA ASP A 327 -1.96 0.67 -12.30
C ASP A 327 -0.49 0.27 -12.24
N ASP A 328 -0.22 -0.83 -11.53
CA ASP A 328 1.09 -1.49 -11.51
C ASP A 328 2.26 -0.52 -11.17
N MET A 329 2.02 0.42 -10.26
CA MET A 329 2.92 1.56 -10.04
C MET A 329 4.18 1.23 -9.21
N LEU A 330 4.20 0.16 -8.41
CA LEU A 330 5.27 -0.09 -7.41
C LEU A 330 6.17 -1.31 -7.73
N ILE A 331 6.23 -1.75 -8.98
CA ILE A 331 6.89 -3.02 -9.35
C ILE A 331 8.36 -3.04 -8.92
N SER A 332 9.10 -1.95 -9.11
CA SER A 332 10.53 -1.86 -8.81
C SER A 332 10.87 -1.52 -7.36
N LEU A 333 9.86 -1.31 -6.51
CA LEU A 333 10.06 -1.04 -5.07
C LEU A 333 10.15 -2.32 -4.25
N ASP A 334 10.98 -2.28 -3.21
CA ASP A 334 10.98 -3.30 -2.16
C ASP A 334 9.74 -3.17 -1.23
N MET A 335 9.52 -4.17 -0.38
CA MET A 335 8.33 -4.20 0.48
C MET A 335 8.31 -3.07 1.51
N SER A 336 9.46 -2.62 2.01
CA SER A 336 9.55 -1.52 2.98
C SER A 336 9.12 -0.18 2.37
N ASN A 337 9.51 0.12 1.13
CA ASN A 337 9.05 1.33 0.44
C ASN A 337 7.59 1.21 -0.02
N ARG A 338 7.17 0.03 -0.47
CA ARG A 338 5.74 -0.23 -0.78
C ARG A 338 4.84 -0.01 0.42
N ALA A 339 5.25 -0.48 1.60
CA ALA A 339 4.54 -0.27 2.86
C ALA A 339 4.26 1.23 3.14
N LYS A 340 5.25 2.11 2.91
CA LYS A 340 5.08 3.57 3.06
C LYS A 340 4.00 4.14 2.12
N VAL A 341 3.94 3.65 0.89
CA VAL A 341 2.90 4.03 -0.08
C VAL A 341 1.53 3.54 0.37
N VAL A 342 1.43 2.31 0.87
CA VAL A 342 0.18 1.78 1.43
C VAL A 342 -0.30 2.63 2.60
N ASP A 343 0.60 2.97 3.53
CA ASP A 343 0.28 3.79 4.71
C ASP A 343 -0.23 5.18 4.29
N PHE A 344 0.40 5.82 3.29
CA PHE A 344 -0.09 7.09 2.71
C PHE A 344 -1.48 6.94 2.07
N LEU A 345 -1.68 5.90 1.26
CA LEU A 345 -2.95 5.62 0.59
C LEU A 345 -4.08 5.40 1.60
N LEU A 346 -3.84 4.63 2.65
CA LEU A 346 -4.81 4.42 3.74
C LEU A 346 -5.14 5.73 4.47
N LYS A 347 -4.14 6.60 4.68
CA LYS A 347 -4.33 7.92 5.32
C LYS A 347 -5.26 8.85 4.54
N ILE A 348 -5.32 8.72 3.21
CA ILE A 348 -6.18 9.57 2.35
C ILE A 348 -7.47 8.86 1.89
N SER A 349 -7.71 7.61 2.33
CA SER A 349 -8.82 6.77 1.87
C SER A 349 -10.20 7.29 2.26
N ASP A 350 -10.29 8.13 3.29
CA ASP A 350 -11.50 8.84 3.68
C ASP A 350 -11.88 9.95 2.69
N LYS A 351 -10.90 10.51 1.99
CA LYS A 351 -11.05 11.66 1.07
C LYS A 351 -11.09 11.27 -0.40
N TYR A 352 -10.42 10.18 -0.76
CA TYR A 352 -10.34 9.67 -2.13
C TYR A 352 -10.62 8.18 -2.17
N LYS A 353 -11.45 7.74 -3.12
CA LYS A 353 -11.57 6.31 -3.44
C LYS A 353 -10.29 5.80 -4.08
N ILE A 354 -9.94 4.56 -3.82
CA ILE A 354 -8.64 3.99 -4.24
C ILE A 354 -8.96 2.79 -5.09
N TYR A 355 -8.54 2.82 -6.34
CA TYR A 355 -8.64 1.74 -7.31
C TYR A 355 -7.23 1.32 -7.68
N LEU A 356 -6.72 0.30 -6.98
CA LEU A 356 -5.37 -0.20 -7.16
C LEU A 356 -5.39 -1.53 -7.91
N PHE A 357 -4.60 -1.59 -8.97
CA PHE A 357 -4.42 -2.77 -9.80
C PHE A 357 -2.96 -3.23 -9.68
N THR A 358 -2.77 -4.52 -9.40
CA THR A 358 -1.43 -5.11 -9.28
C THR A 358 -1.34 -6.51 -9.85
N HIS A 359 -0.19 -6.87 -10.44
CA HIS A 359 0.15 -8.25 -10.77
C HIS A 359 1.04 -8.95 -9.72
N ASP A 360 1.45 -8.25 -8.67
CA ASP A 360 2.27 -8.81 -7.60
C ASP A 360 1.37 -9.38 -6.50
N ARG A 361 1.34 -10.72 -6.38
CA ARG A 361 0.51 -11.40 -5.39
C ARG A 361 0.93 -11.09 -3.96
N ALA A 362 2.24 -11.00 -3.69
CA ALA A 362 2.74 -10.72 -2.36
C ALA A 362 2.37 -9.31 -1.92
N PHE A 363 2.47 -8.32 -2.82
CA PHE A 363 2.02 -6.97 -2.55
C PHE A 363 0.51 -6.89 -2.33
N PHE A 364 -0.28 -7.60 -3.14
CA PHE A 364 -1.73 -7.67 -3.00
C PHE A 364 -2.14 -8.20 -1.61
N GLU A 365 -1.59 -9.34 -1.17
CA GLU A 365 -1.90 -9.91 0.15
C GLU A 365 -1.40 -9.00 1.28
N HIS A 366 -0.22 -8.39 1.14
CA HIS A 366 0.29 -7.43 2.12
C HIS A 366 -0.62 -6.20 2.26
N PHE A 367 -1.14 -5.66 1.15
CA PHE A 367 -2.08 -4.54 1.20
C PHE A 367 -3.37 -4.96 1.91
N LYS A 368 -3.94 -6.14 1.59
CA LYS A 368 -5.12 -6.69 2.30
C LYS A 368 -4.90 -6.75 3.80
N GLU A 369 -3.74 -7.24 4.22
CA GLU A 369 -3.37 -7.32 5.63
C GLU A 369 -3.29 -5.92 6.28
N ARG A 370 -2.66 -4.94 5.63
CA ARG A 370 -2.61 -3.56 6.11
C ARG A 370 -4.00 -2.93 6.25
N ILE A 371 -4.92 -3.19 5.31
CA ILE A 371 -6.32 -2.76 5.39
C ILE A 371 -7.00 -3.39 6.60
N TYR A 372 -6.84 -4.70 6.78
CA TYR A 372 -7.41 -5.41 7.93
C TYR A 372 -7.00 -4.78 9.26
N PHE A 373 -5.70 -4.52 9.45
CA PHE A 373 -5.22 -3.88 10.68
C PHE A 373 -5.73 -2.44 10.84
N ALA A 374 -5.80 -1.67 9.76
CA ALA A 374 -6.37 -0.33 9.77
C ALA A 374 -7.88 -0.31 10.08
N ASN A 375 -8.61 -1.37 9.70
CA ASN A 375 -10.03 -1.52 10.02
C ASN A 375 -10.23 -2.03 11.45
N LYS A 376 -9.37 -2.95 11.92
CA LYS A 376 -9.36 -3.42 13.31
C LYS A 376 -9.13 -2.27 14.29
N SER A 377 -8.20 -1.36 14.01
CA SER A 377 -7.96 -0.19 14.86
C SER A 377 -9.13 0.80 14.90
N LYS A 378 -10.00 0.78 13.88
CA LYS A 378 -11.25 1.55 13.82
C LYS A 378 -12.46 0.81 14.41
N GLY A 379 -12.32 -0.46 14.79
CA GLY A 379 -13.40 -1.30 15.30
C GLY A 379 -14.45 -1.70 14.25
N VAL A 380 -14.09 -1.71 12.97
CA VAL A 380 -14.99 -2.10 11.87
C VAL A 380 -14.63 -3.48 11.30
N ALA A 381 -15.50 -4.04 10.45
CA ALA A 381 -15.27 -5.36 9.84
C ALA A 381 -13.98 -5.41 9.01
N LYS A 382 -13.36 -6.59 8.91
CA LYS A 382 -12.04 -6.83 8.26
C LYS A 382 -11.93 -6.17 6.87
N GLU A 383 -12.98 -6.24 6.08
CA GLU A 383 -13.01 -5.78 4.68
C GLU A 383 -13.90 -4.54 4.48
N ASP A 384 -14.31 -3.88 5.58
CA ASP A 384 -15.24 -2.75 5.51
C ASP A 384 -14.72 -1.65 4.57
N GLY A 385 -15.60 -1.20 3.66
CA GLY A 385 -15.29 -0.19 2.66
C GLY A 385 -14.42 -0.64 1.48
N TRP A 386 -13.89 -1.88 1.45
CA TRP A 386 -12.99 -2.37 0.40
C TRP A 386 -13.55 -3.57 -0.37
N LEU A 387 -13.27 -3.60 -1.67
CA LEU A 387 -13.49 -4.76 -2.53
C LEU A 387 -12.14 -5.35 -2.93
N PHE A 388 -11.98 -6.64 -2.67
CA PHE A 388 -10.82 -7.41 -3.10
C PHE A 388 -11.23 -8.28 -4.28
N LYS A 389 -10.63 -8.05 -5.45
CA LYS A 389 -10.94 -8.81 -6.66
C LYS A 389 -9.71 -9.43 -7.29
N GLU A 390 -9.91 -10.52 -8.01
CA GLU A 390 -8.89 -11.20 -8.81
C GLU A 390 -9.41 -11.29 -10.25
N LEU A 391 -8.61 -10.87 -11.23
CA LEU A 391 -8.99 -10.84 -12.64
C LEU A 391 -8.15 -11.84 -13.42
N TYR A 392 -8.84 -12.73 -14.15
CA TYR A 392 -8.22 -13.76 -14.96
C TYR A 392 -8.71 -13.69 -16.39
N LYS A 393 -7.82 -14.00 -17.33
CA LYS A 393 -8.17 -14.14 -18.74
C LYS A 393 -7.68 -15.51 -19.19
N ASP A 394 -8.56 -16.28 -19.82
CA ASP A 394 -8.15 -17.54 -20.44
C ASP A 394 -7.40 -17.28 -21.76
N ASP A 395 -6.79 -18.32 -22.32
CA ASP A 395 -6.00 -18.20 -23.55
C ASP A 395 -6.87 -17.94 -24.80
N THR A 396 -8.20 -17.97 -24.68
CA THR A 396 -9.10 -17.76 -25.82
C THR A 396 -9.29 -16.25 -26.04
N PRO A 397 -8.79 -15.68 -27.14
CA PRO A 397 -8.73 -14.22 -27.29
C PRO A 397 -10.09 -13.52 -27.36
N THR A 398 -11.16 -14.28 -27.69
CA THR A 398 -12.55 -13.82 -27.81
C THR A 398 -13.33 -13.92 -26.50
N ASN A 399 -12.79 -14.59 -25.47
CA ASN A 399 -13.42 -14.66 -24.17
C ASN A 399 -13.13 -13.39 -23.38
N ASN A 400 -14.12 -12.99 -22.59
CA ASN A 400 -13.94 -11.89 -21.66
C ASN A 400 -13.06 -12.32 -20.47
N PRO A 401 -12.22 -11.40 -19.95
CA PRO A 401 -11.71 -11.52 -18.60
C PRO A 401 -12.85 -11.78 -17.60
N LYS A 402 -12.57 -12.61 -16.60
CA LYS A 402 -13.47 -12.97 -15.52
C LYS A 402 -12.91 -12.45 -14.22
N ASP A 403 -13.70 -11.66 -13.50
CA ASP A 403 -13.36 -11.24 -12.15
C ASP A 403 -13.98 -12.17 -11.11
N PHE A 404 -13.26 -12.35 -10.02
CA PHE A 404 -13.69 -13.11 -8.86
C PHE A 404 -13.45 -12.27 -7.62
N ASN A 405 -14.29 -12.43 -6.60
CA ASN A 405 -13.96 -11.90 -5.29
C ASN A 405 -12.74 -12.66 -4.75
N SER A 406 -11.78 -11.92 -4.18
CA SER A 406 -10.61 -12.49 -3.52
C SER A 406 -11.02 -13.03 -2.15
N GLU A 407 -11.69 -14.18 -2.19
CA GLU A 407 -12.18 -14.89 -1.03
C GLU A 407 -11.02 -15.35 -0.12
N SER A 408 -11.24 -15.30 1.19
CA SER A 408 -10.38 -15.97 2.16
C SER A 408 -10.32 -17.48 1.88
N ASP A 409 -9.23 -18.13 2.29
CA ASP A 409 -9.08 -19.58 2.08
C ASP A 409 -10.25 -20.37 2.68
N ILE A 410 -10.82 -19.92 3.81
CA ILE A 410 -12.00 -20.55 4.40
C ILE A 410 -13.25 -20.42 3.53
N ALA A 411 -13.44 -19.29 2.84
CA ALA A 411 -14.56 -19.07 1.93
C ALA A 411 -14.40 -19.92 0.65
N LYS A 412 -13.18 -19.96 0.09
CA LYS A 412 -12.83 -20.87 -1.03
C LYS A 412 -13.11 -22.32 -0.65
N ALA A 413 -12.71 -22.73 0.55
CA ALA A 413 -12.99 -24.08 1.04
C ALA A 413 -14.49 -24.37 1.12
N ARG A 414 -15.31 -23.43 1.63
CA ARG A 414 -16.78 -23.60 1.70
C ARG A 414 -17.40 -23.70 0.31
N LYS A 415 -16.88 -22.96 -0.67
CA LYS A 415 -17.35 -23.01 -2.06
C LYS A 415 -17.14 -24.41 -2.65
N HIS A 416 -15.90 -24.90 -2.65
CA HIS A 416 -15.58 -26.26 -3.14
C HIS A 416 -16.35 -27.34 -2.37
N TYR A 417 -16.53 -27.17 -1.06
CA TYR A 417 -17.35 -28.09 -0.25
C TYR A 417 -18.82 -28.14 -0.71
N LYS A 418 -19.41 -27.00 -1.10
CA LYS A 418 -20.77 -26.92 -1.66
C LYS A 418 -20.86 -27.48 -3.08
N GLU A 419 -19.80 -27.34 -3.86
CA GLU A 419 -19.66 -27.90 -5.22
C GLU A 419 -19.30 -29.40 -5.22
N PHE A 420 -19.21 -30.03 -4.04
CA PHE A 420 -18.83 -31.43 -3.83
C PHE A 420 -17.39 -31.78 -4.25
N ASP A 421 -16.53 -30.78 -4.46
CA ASP A 421 -15.09 -30.92 -4.68
C ASP A 421 -14.35 -30.95 -3.33
N TYR A 422 -14.47 -32.08 -2.63
CA TYR A 422 -13.86 -32.25 -1.31
C TYR A 422 -12.32 -32.18 -1.28
N PRO A 423 -11.58 -32.68 -2.29
CA PRO A 423 -10.12 -32.52 -2.32
C PRO A 423 -9.69 -31.06 -2.36
N ALA A 424 -10.31 -30.22 -3.21
CA ALA A 424 -10.01 -28.80 -3.23
C ALA A 424 -10.43 -28.11 -1.92
N ALA A 425 -11.59 -28.48 -1.36
CA ALA A 425 -12.05 -27.96 -0.08
C ALA A 425 -11.07 -28.27 1.08
N ALA A 426 -10.51 -29.48 1.13
CA ALA A 426 -9.50 -29.88 2.12
C ALA A 426 -8.22 -29.04 1.99
N ASN A 427 -7.74 -28.83 0.76
CA ASN A 427 -6.55 -28.02 0.50
C ASN A 427 -6.72 -26.56 0.95
N TYR A 428 -7.87 -25.96 0.66
CA TYR A 428 -8.16 -24.61 1.13
C TYR A 428 -8.43 -24.56 2.64
N LEU A 429 -9.03 -25.59 3.24
CA LEU A 429 -9.16 -25.69 4.69
C LEU A 429 -7.80 -25.73 5.38
N ARG A 430 -6.83 -26.45 4.83
CA ARG A 430 -5.46 -26.44 5.34
C ARG A 430 -4.88 -25.03 5.35
N LYS A 431 -4.97 -24.31 4.23
CA LYS A 431 -4.53 -22.90 4.14
C LYS A 431 -5.26 -22.02 5.15
N ALA A 432 -6.55 -22.25 5.36
CA ALA A 432 -7.34 -21.53 6.37
C ALA A 432 -6.85 -21.81 7.81
N VAL A 433 -6.43 -23.04 8.12
CA VAL A 433 -5.77 -23.36 9.40
C VAL A 433 -4.44 -22.63 9.52
N GLU A 434 -3.60 -22.65 8.47
CA GLU A 434 -2.32 -21.94 8.47
C GLU A 434 -2.53 -20.44 8.69
N ALA A 435 -3.54 -19.84 8.04
CA ALA A 435 -3.93 -18.45 8.23
C ALA A 435 -4.40 -18.19 9.67
N MET A 436 -5.31 -19.01 10.21
CA MET A 436 -5.81 -18.88 11.59
C MET A 436 -4.66 -18.91 12.61
N VAL A 437 -3.73 -19.85 12.47
CA VAL A 437 -2.58 -19.97 13.38
C VAL A 437 -1.66 -18.75 13.26
N ASN A 438 -1.42 -18.24 12.06
CA ASN A 438 -0.57 -17.05 11.88
C ASN A 438 -1.26 -15.75 12.35
N GLU A 439 -2.58 -15.63 12.19
CA GLU A 439 -3.32 -14.40 12.50
C GLU A 439 -3.75 -14.30 13.98
N ILE A 440 -4.02 -15.43 14.64
CA ILE A 440 -4.68 -15.45 15.95
C ILE A 440 -3.74 -15.93 17.06
N PHE A 441 -2.82 -16.84 16.77
CA PHE A 441 -1.99 -17.44 17.82
C PHE A 441 -0.76 -16.56 18.09
N PRO A 442 -0.14 -16.66 19.29
CA PRO A 442 1.11 -15.97 19.57
C PRO A 442 2.17 -16.23 18.47
N PRO A 443 2.76 -15.18 17.85
CA PRO A 443 3.63 -15.31 16.67
C PRO A 443 4.83 -16.24 16.89
N LYS A 444 5.26 -16.40 18.14
CA LYS A 444 6.36 -17.27 18.53
C LYS A 444 6.09 -18.75 18.24
N LEU A 445 4.83 -19.19 18.32
CA LEU A 445 4.46 -20.60 18.11
C LEU A 445 4.73 -21.04 16.66
N SER A 446 4.78 -20.09 15.73
CA SER A 446 5.12 -20.34 14.34
C SER A 446 6.63 -20.28 14.04
N LYS A 447 7.48 -20.05 15.06
CA LYS A 447 8.93 -19.86 14.92
C LYS A 447 9.73 -20.84 15.79
N GLN A 448 10.86 -21.29 15.24
CA GLN A 448 11.89 -22.07 15.89
C GLN A 448 12.73 -21.21 16.86
N ASN A 449 13.61 -21.87 17.62
CA ASN A 449 14.49 -21.22 18.59
C ASN A 449 15.47 -20.21 17.97
N ASP A 450 15.88 -20.43 16.72
CA ASP A 450 16.74 -19.56 15.92
C ASP A 450 15.98 -18.42 15.22
N GLY A 451 14.64 -18.38 15.36
CA GLY A 451 13.76 -17.40 14.72
C GLY A 451 13.24 -17.80 13.34
N ALA A 452 13.71 -18.90 12.75
CA ALA A 452 13.19 -19.42 11.49
C ALA A 452 11.74 -19.92 11.65
N LYS A 453 10.93 -19.88 10.59
CA LYS A 453 9.57 -20.46 10.65
C LYS A 453 9.63 -21.99 10.71
N HIS A 454 8.64 -22.63 11.33
CA HIS A 454 8.48 -24.07 11.20
C HIS A 454 8.09 -24.44 9.76
N GLU A 455 8.73 -25.47 9.20
CA GLU A 455 8.42 -25.95 7.85
C GLU A 455 7.08 -26.70 7.76
N ARG A 456 6.62 -27.30 8.86
CA ARG A 456 5.43 -28.15 8.90
C ARG A 456 4.39 -27.59 9.86
N LEU A 457 3.16 -27.42 9.36
CA LEU A 457 1.99 -27.02 10.16
C LEU A 457 1.77 -27.93 11.39
N ARG A 458 2.05 -29.23 11.27
CA ARG A 458 1.98 -30.19 12.39
C ARG A 458 2.82 -29.73 13.58
N ASN A 459 4.06 -29.30 13.34
CA ASN A 459 4.96 -28.86 14.40
C ASN A 459 4.42 -27.59 15.08
N VAL A 460 3.86 -26.66 14.31
CA VAL A 460 3.26 -25.45 14.85
C VAL A 460 2.07 -25.78 15.76
N LEU A 461 1.21 -26.72 15.35
CA LEU A 461 0.05 -27.13 16.13
C LEU A 461 0.43 -27.94 17.37
N GLU A 462 1.46 -28.78 17.29
CA GLU A 462 2.01 -29.50 18.46
C GLU A 462 2.59 -28.52 19.48
N MET A 463 3.36 -27.52 19.04
CA MET A 463 3.84 -26.46 19.94
C MET A 463 2.71 -25.60 20.50
N SER A 464 1.67 -25.35 19.70
CA SER A 464 0.47 -24.66 20.17
C SER A 464 -0.25 -25.49 21.24
N PHE A 465 -0.38 -26.79 21.03
CA PHE A 465 -0.95 -27.72 22.00
C PHE A 465 -0.20 -27.65 23.33
N ASP A 466 1.13 -27.74 23.31
CA ASP A 466 1.95 -27.63 24.52
C ASP A 466 1.78 -26.26 25.20
N PHE A 467 1.74 -25.17 24.43
CA PHE A 467 1.55 -23.82 24.96
C PHE A 467 0.19 -23.67 25.66
N PHE A 468 -0.89 -24.03 24.97
CA PHE A 468 -2.26 -23.91 25.49
C PHE A 468 -2.56 -24.92 26.59
N SER A 469 -1.85 -26.04 26.67
CA SER A 469 -2.02 -27.03 27.76
C SER A 469 -1.72 -26.46 29.15
N LYS A 470 -0.88 -25.41 29.22
CA LYS A 470 -0.53 -24.71 30.45
C LYS A 470 -1.56 -23.63 30.84
N ILE A 471 -2.55 -23.37 29.99
CA ILE A 471 -3.59 -22.38 30.25
C ILE A 471 -4.80 -23.07 30.87
N GLN A 472 -5.08 -22.75 32.13
CA GLN A 472 -6.23 -23.31 32.85
C GLN A 472 -7.54 -22.95 32.16
N GLY A 473 -8.37 -23.97 31.90
CA GLY A 473 -9.68 -23.80 31.26
C GLY A 473 -9.64 -23.80 29.72
N PHE A 474 -8.47 -23.92 29.10
CA PHE A 474 -8.39 -24.05 27.65
C PHE A 474 -8.77 -25.46 27.17
N GLY A 475 -9.63 -25.53 26.17
CA GLY A 475 -10.15 -26.76 25.60
C GLY A 475 -9.21 -27.34 24.55
N LEU A 476 -8.42 -28.35 24.91
CA LEU A 476 -7.43 -28.95 24.01
C LEU A 476 -8.02 -29.87 22.93
N ALA A 477 -9.29 -30.28 23.07
CA ALA A 477 -9.91 -31.29 22.21
C ALA A 477 -9.92 -30.89 20.72
N ASP A 478 -10.18 -29.61 20.44
CA ASP A 478 -10.24 -29.08 19.08
C ASP A 478 -8.85 -29.04 18.42
N LEU A 479 -7.80 -28.67 19.17
CA LEU A 479 -6.40 -28.76 18.71
C LEU A 479 -5.99 -30.22 18.45
N SER A 480 -6.28 -31.15 19.38
CA SER A 480 -5.96 -32.57 19.19
C SER A 480 -6.64 -33.14 17.94
N ARG A 481 -7.91 -32.83 17.74
CA ARG A 481 -8.66 -33.27 16.54
C ARG A 481 -8.07 -32.69 15.27
N LEU A 482 -7.64 -31.44 15.29
CA LEU A 482 -7.01 -30.81 14.14
C LEU A 482 -5.65 -31.47 13.81
N ILE A 483 -4.85 -31.83 14.84
CA ILE A 483 -3.59 -32.58 14.68
C ILE A 483 -3.82 -34.00 14.14
N ALA A 484 -4.90 -34.67 14.56
CA ALA A 484 -5.27 -35.99 14.05
C ALA A 484 -5.72 -35.91 12.58
N ASN A 485 -6.56 -34.92 12.27
CA ASN A 485 -7.12 -34.70 10.92
C ASN A 485 -6.16 -33.99 9.96
N LEU A 486 -4.98 -33.58 10.44
CA LEU A 486 -3.96 -32.94 9.62
C LEU A 486 -3.53 -33.80 8.44
N ASN A 487 -3.54 -35.13 8.60
CA ASN A 487 -3.26 -36.09 7.53
C ASN A 487 -4.38 -36.13 6.45
N LEU A 488 -5.63 -35.86 6.83
CA LEU A 488 -6.76 -35.67 5.91
C LEU A 488 -6.70 -34.29 5.22
N LEU A 489 -6.14 -33.29 5.91
CA LEU A 489 -5.82 -31.95 5.39
C LEU A 489 -4.44 -31.88 4.69
N MET A 490 -3.78 -33.01 4.46
CA MET A 490 -2.53 -33.04 3.69
C MET A 490 -2.85 -32.79 2.22
N ASN A 491 -1.95 -32.06 1.57
CA ASN A 491 -1.87 -32.07 0.11
C ASN A 491 -0.96 -33.24 -0.29
N PRO A 492 -1.46 -34.38 -0.77
CA PRO A 492 -0.70 -35.20 -1.69
C PRO A 492 -0.66 -34.40 -3.00
N LEU A 493 0.44 -33.73 -3.31
CA LEU A 493 0.66 -33.38 -4.71
C LEU A 493 0.69 -34.70 -5.49
N SER A 494 -0.41 -35.02 -6.16
CA SER A 494 -0.46 -35.90 -7.32
C SER A 494 -0.34 -37.42 -7.12
N HIS A 495 -0.34 -37.96 -5.89
CA HIS A 495 -0.48 -39.39 -5.72
C HIS A 495 -1.95 -39.80 -5.69
N LYS A 496 -2.36 -40.63 -6.66
CA LYS A 496 -3.61 -41.38 -6.63
C LYS A 496 -3.51 -42.42 -5.50
N SER A 497 -3.56 -42.00 -4.24
CA SER A 497 -3.67 -42.94 -3.13
C SER A 497 -5.10 -43.50 -3.16
N THR A 498 -5.22 -44.78 -3.49
CA THR A 498 -6.48 -45.54 -3.43
C THR A 498 -7.06 -45.67 -2.01
N GLU A 499 -6.46 -45.00 -1.02
CA GLU A 499 -6.67 -45.24 0.41
C GLU A 499 -7.10 -43.98 1.21
N THR A 500 -7.01 -42.76 0.64
CA THR A 500 -7.32 -41.52 1.38
C THR A 500 -8.55 -40.85 0.81
N ASN A 501 -9.73 -41.30 1.25
CA ASN A 501 -10.99 -40.63 0.92
C ASN A 501 -11.21 -39.45 1.85
N VAL A 502 -11.33 -38.24 1.28
CA VAL A 502 -11.73 -37.05 2.03
C VAL A 502 -13.26 -37.06 2.17
N TYR A 503 -13.77 -37.25 3.39
CA TYR A 503 -15.21 -37.35 3.61
C TYR A 503 -15.85 -36.02 4.01
N LYS A 504 -17.08 -35.79 3.54
CA LYS A 504 -17.89 -34.59 3.82
C LYS A 504 -17.99 -34.25 5.32
N ILE A 505 -18.18 -35.26 6.17
CA ILE A 505 -18.41 -35.07 7.61
C ILE A 505 -17.15 -34.53 8.29
N GLU A 506 -15.98 -35.06 7.93
CA GLU A 506 -14.68 -34.63 8.47
C GLU A 506 -14.40 -33.17 8.13
N LEU A 507 -14.62 -32.75 6.87
CA LEU A 507 -14.46 -31.36 6.46
C LEU A 507 -15.41 -30.42 7.22
N LYS A 508 -16.68 -30.83 7.40
CA LYS A 508 -17.66 -30.06 8.18
C LYS A 508 -17.21 -29.87 9.63
N GLU A 509 -16.62 -30.90 10.24
CA GLU A 509 -16.08 -30.80 11.59
C GLU A 509 -14.91 -29.82 11.65
N ILE A 510 -14.00 -29.85 10.66
CA ILE A 510 -12.84 -28.93 10.62
C ILE A 510 -13.27 -27.47 10.48
N PHE A 511 -14.29 -27.16 9.67
CA PHE A 511 -14.87 -25.81 9.63
C PHE A 511 -15.30 -25.34 11.02
N ALA A 512 -16.00 -26.20 11.76
CA ALA A 512 -16.49 -25.88 13.09
C ALA A 512 -15.36 -25.78 14.12
N ILE A 513 -14.30 -26.60 13.99
CA ILE A 513 -13.09 -26.53 14.82
C ILE A 513 -12.40 -25.17 14.63
N ILE A 514 -12.19 -24.73 13.38
CA ILE A 514 -11.54 -23.44 13.09
C ILE A 514 -12.29 -22.30 13.77
N GLU A 515 -13.62 -22.26 13.66
CA GLU A 515 -14.45 -21.22 14.30
C GLU A 515 -14.34 -21.24 15.82
N ARG A 516 -14.52 -22.41 16.46
CA ARG A 516 -14.46 -22.54 17.92
C ARG A 516 -13.08 -22.22 18.48
N LEU A 517 -12.03 -22.72 17.84
CA LEU A 517 -10.66 -22.51 18.28
C LEU A 517 -10.24 -21.04 18.11
N SER A 518 -10.66 -20.41 17.01
CA SER A 518 -10.43 -18.96 16.80
C SER A 518 -11.07 -18.14 17.91
N HIS A 519 -12.34 -18.41 18.24
CA HIS A 519 -13.05 -17.72 19.30
C HIS A 519 -12.37 -17.92 20.66
N GLN A 520 -12.07 -19.17 21.00
CA GLN A 520 -11.46 -19.50 22.28
C GLN A 520 -10.10 -18.83 22.50
N VAL A 521 -9.25 -18.77 21.46
CA VAL A 521 -7.94 -18.10 21.56
C VAL A 521 -8.10 -16.58 21.61
N GLN A 522 -9.06 -16.01 20.89
CA GLN A 522 -9.32 -14.57 20.92
C GLN A 522 -9.85 -14.10 22.29
N GLU A 523 -10.70 -14.88 22.96
CA GLU A 523 -11.19 -14.58 24.31
C GLU A 523 -10.07 -14.48 25.35
N LEU A 524 -8.95 -15.18 25.13
CA LEU A 524 -7.82 -15.13 26.04
C LEU A 524 -7.04 -13.81 25.98
N SER A 525 -7.19 -13.00 24.92
CA SER A 525 -6.46 -11.73 24.75
C SER A 525 -4.97 -11.83 25.14
N ILE A 526 -4.25 -12.80 24.56
CA ILE A 526 -2.86 -13.11 24.95
C ILE A 526 -1.92 -11.99 24.49
N GLU A 527 -1.15 -11.46 25.42
CA GLU A 527 -0.18 -10.38 25.17
C GLU A 527 1.21 -10.77 25.70
N GLU A 528 2.25 -10.50 24.90
CA GLU A 528 3.63 -10.66 25.34
C GLU A 528 4.00 -9.52 26.30
N VAL A 529 4.48 -9.87 27.49
CA VAL A 529 4.87 -8.93 28.55
C VAL A 529 6.38 -8.73 28.58
N LEU A 530 7.15 -9.82 28.56
CA LEU A 530 8.62 -9.78 28.53
C LEU A 530 9.18 -10.78 27.51
N PRO A 531 10.19 -10.39 26.72
CA PRO A 531 10.78 -11.25 25.73
C PRO A 531 11.70 -12.31 26.35
N ARG A 532 12.02 -13.35 25.59
CA ARG A 532 13.00 -14.37 25.97
C ARG A 532 14.38 -13.77 26.25
N LYS A 533 15.11 -14.34 27.22
CA LYS A 533 16.41 -13.86 27.75
C LYS A 533 16.34 -12.53 28.51
N GLU A 534 15.15 -11.93 28.63
CA GLU A 534 14.98 -10.81 29.53
C GLU A 534 15.19 -11.25 30.98
N LYS A 535 15.65 -10.31 31.80
CA LYS A 535 16.02 -10.60 33.19
C LYS A 535 15.01 -9.95 34.12
N VAL A 536 14.54 -10.72 35.08
CA VAL A 536 13.71 -10.26 36.19
C VAL A 536 14.46 -10.50 37.50
N TYR A 537 14.15 -9.68 38.50
CA TYR A 537 14.87 -9.68 39.77
C TYR A 537 13.91 -10.06 40.89
N LEU A 538 14.20 -11.14 41.60
CA LEU A 538 13.47 -11.52 42.81
C LEU A 538 14.11 -10.87 44.02
N TYR A 539 13.30 -10.20 44.84
CA TYR A 539 13.71 -9.62 46.11
C TYR A 539 13.09 -10.41 47.26
N LEU A 540 13.94 -10.90 48.15
CA LEU A 540 13.54 -11.61 49.37
C LEU A 540 14.11 -10.88 50.57
N GLU A 541 13.26 -10.18 51.32
CA GLU A 541 13.64 -9.54 52.58
C GLU A 541 14.00 -10.62 53.60
N GLU A 542 15.21 -10.60 54.16
CA GLU A 542 15.67 -11.50 55.21
C GLU A 542 15.35 -10.92 56.60
N ASP A 543 15.66 -9.65 56.83
CA ASP A 543 15.34 -8.84 58.01
C ASP A 543 15.27 -7.33 57.64
N GLU A 544 15.17 -6.42 58.63
CA GLU A 544 15.05 -4.97 58.42
C GLU A 544 16.24 -4.34 57.66
N HIS A 545 17.40 -5.00 57.65
CA HIS A 545 18.63 -4.48 57.06
C HIS A 545 19.11 -5.30 55.86
N LEU A 546 18.65 -6.54 55.71
CA LEU A 546 19.14 -7.49 54.70
C LEU A 546 18.04 -7.93 53.72
N THR A 547 18.29 -7.72 52.43
CA THR A 547 17.44 -8.25 51.34
C THR A 547 18.30 -9.04 50.36
N GLN A 548 17.89 -10.26 50.02
CA GLN A 548 18.52 -11.03 48.95
C GLN A 548 17.90 -10.69 47.61
N LYS A 549 18.76 -10.36 46.65
CA LYS A 549 18.37 -10.11 45.26
C LYS A 549 18.88 -11.23 44.36
N TYR A 550 17.98 -11.86 43.62
CA TYR A 550 18.30 -12.91 42.65
C TYR A 550 18.01 -12.42 41.24
N GLU A 551 18.99 -12.53 40.34
CA GLU A 551 18.81 -12.31 38.91
C GLU A 551 18.33 -13.62 38.26
N ILE A 552 17.14 -13.56 37.65
CA ILE A 552 16.49 -14.68 36.98
C ILE A 552 16.38 -14.35 35.48
N GLU A 553 16.90 -15.25 34.63
CA GLU A 553 16.83 -15.13 33.17
C GLU A 553 15.70 -15.99 32.62
N LEU A 554 14.76 -15.35 31.90
CA LEU A 554 13.67 -16.03 31.21
C LEU A 554 14.20 -16.88 30.06
N GLN A 555 13.84 -18.17 30.05
CA GLN A 555 14.18 -19.08 28.95
C GLN A 555 13.11 -19.09 27.85
N GLN A 556 11.93 -18.54 28.13
CA GLN A 556 10.79 -18.36 27.22
C GLN A 556 10.15 -16.98 27.44
N GLU A 557 9.38 -16.49 26.47
CA GLU A 557 8.62 -15.25 26.58
C GLU A 557 7.56 -15.36 27.70
N LEU A 558 7.39 -14.29 28.47
CA LEU A 558 6.34 -14.16 29.48
C LEU A 558 5.10 -13.57 28.82
N TYR A 559 3.97 -14.26 28.91
CA TYR A 559 2.69 -13.76 28.40
C TYR A 559 1.71 -13.49 29.53
N LYS A 560 0.82 -12.53 29.33
CA LYS A 560 -0.41 -12.39 30.11
C LYS A 560 -1.61 -12.77 29.25
N TYR A 561 -2.66 -13.26 29.89
CA TYR A 561 -3.89 -13.67 29.24
C TYR A 561 -5.08 -13.51 30.19
N ILE A 562 -6.28 -13.35 29.64
CA ILE A 562 -7.52 -13.14 30.39
C ILE A 562 -8.31 -14.44 30.42
N VAL A 563 -8.74 -14.88 31.61
CA VAL A 563 -9.70 -15.98 31.75
C VAL A 563 -10.79 -15.54 32.72
N ALA A 564 -12.05 -15.64 32.30
CA ALA A 564 -13.21 -15.25 33.10
C ALA A 564 -13.11 -13.82 33.68
N GLY A 565 -12.52 -12.90 32.93
CA GLY A 565 -12.34 -11.49 33.32
C GLY A 565 -11.17 -11.23 34.28
N THR A 566 -10.38 -12.24 34.64
CA THR A 566 -9.17 -12.10 35.46
C THR A 566 -7.93 -12.26 34.62
N THR A 567 -6.97 -11.34 34.76
CA THR A 567 -5.65 -11.48 34.13
C THR A 567 -4.83 -12.54 34.85
N LYS A 568 -4.27 -13.46 34.08
CA LYS A 568 -3.36 -14.52 34.51
C LYS A 568 -2.08 -14.46 33.70
N VAL A 569 -1.06 -15.14 34.21
CA VAL A 569 0.28 -15.19 33.61
C VAL A 569 0.54 -16.58 33.06
N TRP A 570 1.06 -16.63 31.84
CA TRP A 570 1.64 -17.85 31.30
C TRP A 570 3.03 -18.02 31.89
N GLN A 571 3.22 -19.07 32.68
CA GLN A 571 4.43 -19.28 33.48
C GLN A 571 5.60 -19.78 32.60
N PRO A 572 6.61 -18.94 32.30
CA PRO A 572 7.71 -19.33 31.44
C PRO A 572 8.75 -20.13 32.23
N GLU A 573 9.44 -21.04 31.55
CA GLU A 573 10.67 -21.62 32.11
C GLU A 573 11.73 -20.52 32.29
N ALA A 574 12.39 -20.55 33.44
CA ALA A 574 13.40 -19.58 33.84
C ALA A 574 14.53 -20.26 34.63
N LYS A 575 15.64 -19.54 34.81
CA LYS A 575 16.77 -20.01 35.63
C LYS A 575 17.42 -18.85 36.37
N SER A 576 17.92 -19.10 37.57
CA SER A 576 18.79 -18.14 38.26
C SER A 576 20.16 -18.05 37.56
N THR A 577 20.76 -16.86 37.57
CA THR A 577 22.11 -16.62 37.03
C THR A 577 23.10 -16.17 38.10
N ARG A 578 22.71 -15.17 38.90
CA ARG A 578 23.52 -14.58 39.96
C ARG A 578 22.65 -14.01 41.07
N SER A 579 23.23 -13.79 42.24
CA SER A 579 22.55 -13.18 43.38
C SER A 579 23.50 -12.25 44.14
N CYS A 580 22.95 -11.21 44.76
CA CYS A 580 23.68 -10.36 45.69
C CYS A 580 22.85 -10.08 46.94
N THR A 581 23.54 -9.78 48.04
CA THR A 581 22.91 -9.32 49.28
C THR A 581 22.88 -7.80 49.27
N ILE A 582 21.72 -7.23 49.57
CA ILE A 582 21.53 -5.80 49.79
C ILE A 582 21.54 -5.57 51.30
N THR A 583 22.44 -4.70 51.78
CA THR A 583 22.53 -4.31 53.19
C THR A 583 22.23 -2.82 53.29
N ASP A 584 21.23 -2.43 54.08
CA ASP A 584 20.81 -1.02 54.25
C ASP A 584 20.54 -0.29 52.93
N GLY A 585 19.96 -0.99 51.96
CA GLY A 585 19.68 -0.46 50.62
C GLY A 585 20.89 -0.39 49.67
N VAL A 586 22.08 -0.82 50.10
CA VAL A 586 23.30 -0.87 49.27
C VAL A 586 23.50 -2.27 48.71
N GLU A 587 23.55 -2.40 47.38
CA GLU A 587 23.83 -3.69 46.71
C GLU A 587 25.29 -4.12 46.91
N GLY A 588 25.49 -5.32 47.45
CA GLY A 588 26.80 -5.97 47.53
C GLY A 588 27.26 -6.59 46.20
N GLU A 589 28.40 -7.30 46.24
CA GLU A 589 28.93 -7.98 45.06
C GLU A 589 28.03 -9.15 44.61
N TYR A 590 27.87 -9.28 43.28
CA TYR A 590 27.12 -10.39 42.69
C TYR A 590 27.96 -11.67 42.68
N ASN A 591 27.38 -12.72 43.26
CA ASN A 591 27.91 -14.07 43.23
C ASN A 591 27.16 -14.92 42.20
N LYS A 592 27.87 -15.87 41.59
CA LYS A 592 27.28 -16.83 40.66
C LYS A 592 26.21 -17.68 41.36
N ASN A 593 25.02 -17.79 40.78
CA ASN A 593 23.88 -18.51 41.35
C ASN A 593 23.06 -19.19 40.25
N GLU A 594 23.41 -20.42 39.87
CA GLU A 594 22.77 -21.17 38.76
C GLU A 594 21.99 -22.40 39.25
N HIS A 595 21.51 -22.37 40.49
CA HIS A 595 20.94 -23.53 41.18
C HIS A 595 19.43 -23.69 40.95
N PHE A 596 18.70 -22.59 40.74
CA PHE A 596 17.24 -22.62 40.66
C PHE A 596 16.77 -22.64 39.20
N LYS A 597 15.88 -23.59 38.88
CA LYS A 597 15.32 -23.79 37.53
C LYS A 597 13.86 -24.19 37.62
N GLY A 598 13.04 -23.64 36.73
CA GLY A 598 11.60 -23.90 36.65
C GLY A 598 10.85 -22.64 36.26
N ASN A 599 9.54 -22.63 36.46
CA ASN A 599 8.78 -21.39 36.37
C ASN A 599 9.13 -20.41 37.51
N LEU A 600 8.74 -19.14 37.35
CA LEU A 600 9.01 -18.09 38.33
C LEU A 600 8.48 -18.44 39.72
N GLU A 601 7.29 -19.03 39.79
CA GLU A 601 6.68 -19.43 41.06
C GLU A 601 7.51 -20.52 41.77
N LYS A 602 7.92 -21.56 41.05
CA LYS A 602 8.76 -22.65 41.57
C LYS A 602 10.12 -22.14 42.01
N ILE A 603 10.75 -21.26 41.23
CA ILE A 603 12.01 -20.64 41.64
C ILE A 603 11.83 -19.86 42.94
N CYS A 604 10.73 -19.10 43.07
CA CYS A 604 10.39 -18.41 44.30
C CYS A 604 10.21 -19.38 45.47
N GLN A 605 9.45 -20.47 45.29
CA GLN A 605 9.24 -21.52 46.28
C GLN A 605 10.56 -22.20 46.70
N ASP A 606 11.42 -22.56 45.75
CA ASP A 606 12.71 -23.21 46.00
C ASP A 606 13.65 -22.27 46.78
N ILE A 607 13.64 -20.97 46.47
CA ILE A 607 14.41 -19.96 47.21
C ILE A 607 13.89 -19.82 48.66
N HIS A 608 12.57 -19.73 48.86
CA HIS A 608 11.97 -19.68 50.19
C HIS A 608 12.32 -20.92 51.02
N SER A 609 12.19 -22.10 50.42
CA SER A 609 12.56 -23.38 51.05
C SER A 609 14.04 -23.41 51.43
N HIS A 610 14.92 -22.99 50.52
CA HIS A 610 16.37 -22.91 50.77
C HIS A 610 16.71 -21.96 51.92
N LYS A 611 15.98 -20.85 52.03
CA LYS A 611 16.13 -19.83 53.09
C LYS A 611 15.32 -20.13 54.35
N ARG A 612 14.56 -21.24 54.38
CA ARG A 612 13.67 -21.64 55.48
C ARG A 612 12.64 -20.55 55.85
N LYS A 613 12.07 -19.89 54.84
CA LYS A 613 10.99 -18.91 54.98
C LYS A 613 9.66 -19.48 54.49
N GLU A 614 8.56 -19.01 55.07
CA GLU A 614 7.21 -19.33 54.58
C GLU A 614 6.94 -18.60 53.26
N TYR A 615 6.28 -19.29 52.33
CA TYR A 615 5.89 -18.75 51.02
C TYR A 615 4.39 -18.46 51.02
N ALA A 616 3.99 -17.21 50.74
CA ALA A 616 2.62 -16.72 50.86
C ALA A 616 1.84 -16.68 49.53
N ASP A 617 2.30 -17.43 48.52
CA ASP A 617 1.69 -17.50 47.19
C ASP A 617 1.59 -16.17 46.42
N ASN A 618 2.56 -15.28 46.65
CA ASN A 618 2.58 -13.92 46.12
C ASN A 618 3.81 -13.64 45.22
N TYR A 619 4.30 -14.65 44.50
CA TYR A 619 5.57 -14.54 43.76
C TYR A 619 5.64 -13.32 42.81
N LEU A 620 4.54 -12.94 42.16
CA LEU A 620 4.52 -11.80 41.22
C LEU A 620 4.85 -10.45 41.87
N GLU A 621 4.58 -10.27 43.16
CA GLU A 621 4.91 -9.06 43.91
C GLU A 621 6.40 -8.98 44.25
N MET A 622 7.07 -10.14 44.30
CA MET A 622 8.47 -10.29 44.67
C MET A 622 9.42 -10.11 43.49
N TYR A 623 8.90 -10.12 42.27
CA TYR A 623 9.68 -9.94 41.05
C TYR A 623 9.56 -8.51 40.51
N GLN A 624 10.68 -7.94 40.08
CA GLN A 624 10.74 -6.67 39.35
C GLN A 624 11.40 -6.84 37.98
N ASP A 625 11.00 -6.01 37.03
CA ASP A 625 11.70 -5.85 35.74
C ASP A 625 13.00 -5.05 35.89
N ARG A 626 13.72 -4.83 34.78
CA ARG A 626 14.95 -4.00 34.78
C ARG A 626 14.73 -2.54 35.14
N SER A 627 13.51 -2.04 35.01
CA SER A 627 13.12 -0.66 35.32
C SER A 627 12.63 -0.50 36.77
N GLY A 628 12.57 -1.59 37.54
CA GLY A 628 12.11 -1.60 38.93
C GLY A 628 10.59 -1.70 39.09
N ASN A 629 9.84 -1.95 38.01
CA ASN A 629 8.40 -2.17 38.10
C ASN A 629 8.14 -3.59 38.58
N GLN A 630 7.28 -3.75 39.59
CA GLN A 630 6.82 -5.08 40.02
C GLN A 630 6.07 -5.78 38.90
N LEU A 631 6.32 -7.08 38.72
CA LEU A 631 5.62 -7.88 37.71
C LEU A 631 4.09 -7.85 37.92
N SER A 632 3.62 -7.79 39.17
CA SER A 632 2.20 -7.62 39.52
C SER A 632 1.55 -6.35 38.95
N ASN A 633 2.32 -5.32 38.60
CA ASN A 633 1.81 -4.07 38.01
C ASN A 633 1.84 -4.06 36.48
N ILE A 634 2.63 -4.94 35.86
CA ILE A 634 2.81 -5.03 34.40
C ILE A 634 1.79 -6.02 33.79
N ILE A 635 1.44 -7.04 34.58
CA ILE A 635 0.45 -8.07 34.27
C ILE A 635 -0.93 -7.54 34.61
#